data_AF-A0AAN7EGR1-F1
#
_entry.id   AF-A0AAN7EGR1-F1
#
_cell.length_a   1.000
_cell.length_b   1.000
_cell.length_c   1.000
_cell.angle_alpha   90.00
_cell.angle_beta   90.00
_cell.angle_gamma   90.00
#
_symmetry.space_group_name_H-M   'P 1'
#
loop_
_entity.id
_entity.type
_entity.pdbx_description
1 polymer ?
#
loop_
_entity_poly.entity_id
_entity_poly.type
_entity_poly.pdbx_seq_one_letter_code
_entity_poly.pdbx_strand_id
1 'polypeptide(L)'
;MASATWSPSSLQLRLALNCRNCRKSPTILVRTQLGNPGRRIRVFCVAQDEARNENGVERRRNEGPLVGSDSTANGFSGWSESDPVDSQSNNWFGEPDQHMKPLTTEQEVLLASDDQNDSVKEDGNAGGNVPEDTSLESSKALQVLPGKVLVPATVDQVQGQALAALQVLKVIEADVQPGDLCTRREYARWLVSASSALSRNTTSKVYPAMYIENVSELAFDDITPEDPDFSSIQGLAEAGLIASKLSRKDMLSSLDEDQSPFYFSPESPLSRQDLISWKMALEKRQLPEADRKKLHQISGFIDIDKIHPDACPALVADISAGEQGIIALAFGYTRLFQPDKPVTNAQAAIALATGEASDSVSEELARIEAESMAENAVAAHTALVAEVEKDVNASFEKELSLERGKIDAVQKMAEEARCELEKLRADREIENIALMKERAAVESEMEVLSRLRREVEEQLQSLMGNKAEISYEKERISQLRKEAENENQEISRLQYELEVERKALSMARAWAEDEAKRASEQAKALEEARDRWERQGIKVVVDDDLREETTAGVSWVNAGKPFSVEGTVSRAENLMDKLKVMAGDLRGKSTDIINMIIQKIALLISNLREWTSKAGKRAEEVQHAVISKASISAQDLQQSTAEFSLALREGAKKVAGDCREGVEKLTHRFKT
;
A
#
# COMPACT_ATOMS: atom_id res chain seq x y z
N MET A 1 -44.12 38.21 18.81
CA MET A 1 -44.59 37.64 20.09
C MET A 1 -43.62 36.52 20.45
N ALA A 2 -42.90 36.66 21.56
CA ALA A 2 -43.12 35.92 22.82
C ALA A 2 -42.63 34.46 22.70
N SER A 3 -41.43 34.16 23.20
CA SER A 3 -41.14 33.72 24.60
C SER A 3 -41.36 32.21 24.78
N ALA A 4 -40.32 31.42 25.09
CA ALA A 4 -39.83 31.13 26.47
C ALA A 4 -40.46 29.82 27.02
N THR A 5 -39.86 28.97 27.88
CA THR A 5 -38.53 28.94 28.53
C THR A 5 -38.25 27.59 29.22
N TRP A 6 -37.00 27.35 29.61
CA TRP A 6 -36.54 26.66 30.85
C TRP A 6 -36.67 25.12 31.05
N SER A 7 -35.50 24.46 31.12
CA SER A 7 -35.10 23.47 32.16
C SER A 7 -35.00 24.14 33.55
N PRO A 8 -34.82 23.47 34.74
CA PRO A 8 -33.89 22.34 34.97
C PRO A 8 -34.21 21.36 36.16
N SER A 9 -33.20 20.56 36.56
CA SER A 9 -32.98 19.97 37.91
C SER A 9 -33.85 18.74 38.32
N SER A 10 -33.50 17.94 39.34
CA SER A 10 -32.40 17.98 40.33
C SER A 10 -31.91 16.57 40.76
N LEU A 11 -30.75 16.50 41.46
CA LEU A 11 -30.21 15.27 42.08
C LEU A 11 -30.95 14.85 43.36
N GLN A 12 -30.94 13.55 43.70
CA GLN A 12 -31.05 13.09 45.10
C GLN A 12 -30.43 11.68 45.33
N LEU A 13 -29.89 11.47 46.53
CA LEU A 13 -29.19 10.26 46.99
C LEU A 13 -30.00 9.52 48.06
N ARG A 14 -29.83 8.18 48.19
CA ARG A 14 -29.84 7.51 49.50
C ARG A 14 -29.14 6.15 49.51
N LEU A 15 -28.56 5.83 50.67
CA LEU A 15 -27.83 4.59 50.97
C LEU A 15 -28.73 3.51 51.60
N ALA A 16 -28.30 2.26 51.49
CA ALA A 16 -28.44 1.25 52.53
C ALA A 16 -27.12 0.44 52.63
N LEU A 17 -26.82 -0.10 53.82
CA LEU A 17 -25.53 -0.74 54.15
C LEU A 17 -25.70 -2.20 54.56
N ASN A 18 -24.65 -3.01 54.38
CA ASN A 18 -24.37 -4.13 55.28
C ASN A 18 -22.87 -4.49 55.29
N CYS A 19 -22.27 -4.77 56.46
CA CYS A 19 -20.81 -4.90 56.60
C CYS A 19 -20.35 -5.83 57.74
N ARG A 20 -19.49 -6.82 57.44
CA ARG A 20 -18.36 -7.38 58.26
C ARG A 20 -17.84 -8.68 57.62
N ASN A 21 -16.58 -9.14 57.76
CA ASN A 21 -15.38 -8.67 58.50
C ASN A 21 -14.19 -8.57 57.51
N CYS A 22 -13.33 -7.53 57.50
CA CYS A 22 -12.14 -7.32 58.38
C CYS A 22 -11.19 -8.54 58.40
N ARG A 23 -9.88 -8.47 58.07
CA ARG A 23 -8.82 -7.42 58.15
C ARG A 23 -7.81 -7.62 56.98
N LYS A 24 -6.68 -6.90 56.72
CA LYS A 24 -5.94 -5.76 57.32
C LYS A 24 -4.99 -5.11 56.26
N SER A 25 -4.41 -3.93 56.54
CA SER A 25 -3.18 -3.37 55.92
C SER A 25 -2.39 -2.55 56.98
N PRO A 26 -1.07 -2.24 56.80
CA PRO A 26 -0.59 -0.98 56.17
C PRO A 26 0.67 -1.16 55.27
N THR A 27 1.12 -0.32 54.32
CA THR A 27 1.35 1.15 54.08
C THR A 27 2.76 1.72 54.39
N ILE A 28 3.33 2.45 53.40
CA ILE A 28 4.42 3.48 53.45
C ILE A 28 5.90 3.04 53.66
N LEU A 29 6.75 3.29 52.66
CA LEU A 29 7.92 4.21 52.78
C LEU A 29 8.52 4.62 51.41
N VAL A 30 9.32 5.69 51.39
CA VAL A 30 9.86 6.37 50.20
C VAL A 30 11.38 6.52 50.28
N ARG A 31 12.13 6.25 49.19
CA ARG A 31 13.32 7.04 48.84
C ARG A 31 13.75 6.90 47.37
N THR A 32 14.39 7.95 46.86
CA THR A 32 15.06 8.05 45.55
C THR A 32 16.55 8.35 45.70
N GLN A 33 17.37 7.90 44.74
CA GLN A 33 18.63 8.47 44.20
C GLN A 33 19.32 7.37 43.36
N LEU A 34 19.69 7.54 42.08
CA LEU A 34 20.53 8.54 41.38
C LEU A 34 22.02 8.15 41.38
N GLY A 35 22.60 7.82 40.21
CA GLY A 35 24.03 7.49 40.08
C GLY A 35 24.43 6.89 38.72
N ASN A 36 24.83 7.74 37.77
CA ASN A 36 25.45 7.43 36.46
C ASN A 36 26.71 8.36 36.37
N PRO A 37 27.70 8.24 35.44
CA PRO A 37 28.02 7.16 34.47
C PRO A 37 29.54 6.80 34.34
N GLY A 38 29.85 5.71 33.61
CA GLY A 38 30.71 5.80 32.40
C GLY A 38 32.22 5.40 32.38
N ARG A 39 32.66 5.01 31.17
CA ARG A 39 34.04 4.75 30.62
C ARG A 39 34.73 3.43 31.06
N ARG A 40 35.27 2.51 30.22
CA ARG A 40 35.69 2.36 28.78
C ARG A 40 37.20 2.57 28.52
N ILE A 41 37.87 1.58 27.85
CA ILE A 41 39.28 1.42 27.31
C ILE A 41 39.74 -0.04 27.62
N ARG A 42 40.58 -0.85 26.91
CA ARG A 42 41.25 -1.05 25.57
C ARG A 42 41.91 -2.49 25.62
N VAL A 43 42.45 -3.24 24.62
CA VAL A 43 42.58 -3.23 23.14
C VAL A 43 43.02 -4.64 22.59
N PHE A 44 42.70 -4.94 21.32
CA PHE A 44 43.17 -5.95 20.31
C PHE A 44 44.17 -7.14 20.55
N CYS A 45 43.93 -8.22 19.76
CA CYS A 45 44.84 -8.99 18.86
C CYS A 45 45.35 -10.45 19.13
N VAL A 46 44.85 -11.39 18.30
CA VAL A 46 45.52 -12.39 17.40
C VAL A 46 46.47 -13.51 17.90
N ALA A 47 46.07 -14.77 17.60
CA ALA A 47 46.82 -15.93 17.03
C ALA A 47 45.76 -16.93 16.46
N GLN A 48 45.88 -17.80 15.43
CA GLN A 48 46.94 -18.70 14.91
C GLN A 48 47.34 -19.86 15.85
N ASP A 49 47.49 -21.12 15.43
CA ASP A 49 47.08 -21.88 14.23
C ASP A 49 47.17 -23.41 14.55
N GLU A 50 47.15 -24.32 13.54
CA GLU A 50 47.43 -25.79 13.62
C GLU A 50 46.34 -26.70 14.24
N ALA A 51 46.14 -27.98 13.86
CA ALA A 51 46.46 -28.74 12.62
C ALA A 51 45.66 -30.10 12.54
N ARG A 52 45.61 -30.68 11.34
CA ARG A 52 45.56 -32.14 10.92
C ARG A 52 45.39 -33.23 12.01
N ASN A 53 44.75 -34.41 11.83
CA ASN A 53 44.25 -35.20 10.67
C ASN A 53 43.42 -36.43 11.23
N GLU A 54 42.69 -37.33 10.54
CA GLU A 54 42.18 -37.56 9.16
C GLU A 54 41.13 -38.73 9.18
N ASN A 55 40.49 -39.05 8.03
CA ASN A 55 39.60 -40.21 7.76
C ASN A 55 38.20 -40.24 8.46
N GLY A 56 37.11 -40.72 7.86
CA GLY A 56 36.87 -41.13 6.45
C GLY A 56 35.60 -42.00 6.25
N VAL A 57 35.08 -42.05 5.00
CA VAL A 57 34.02 -42.95 4.46
C VAL A 57 32.54 -42.58 4.74
N GLU A 58 31.70 -42.78 3.71
CA GLU A 58 30.24 -42.54 3.66
C GLU A 58 29.41 -43.78 4.09
N ARG A 59 28.13 -43.60 4.51
CA ARG A 59 26.94 -43.99 3.68
C ARG A 59 25.56 -43.78 4.32
N ARG A 60 24.60 -43.70 3.40
CA ARG A 60 23.12 -43.52 3.45
C ARG A 60 22.28 -44.35 4.45
N ARG A 61 21.23 -43.65 4.95
CA ARG A 61 19.78 -44.04 5.05
C ARG A 61 19.26 -44.96 6.17
N ASN A 62 17.97 -44.73 6.45
CA ASN A 62 17.03 -45.42 7.37
C ASN A 62 17.35 -45.18 8.86
N GLU A 63 16.40 -45.21 9.80
CA GLU A 63 15.01 -45.72 9.81
C GLU A 63 13.96 -44.66 10.25
N GLY A 64 12.67 -45.02 10.39
CA GLY A 64 11.59 -44.19 10.98
C GLY A 64 11.15 -44.75 12.35
N PRO A 65 9.84 -44.90 12.66
CA PRO A 65 8.66 -44.08 12.31
C PRO A 65 7.64 -43.90 13.49
N LEU A 66 6.44 -43.34 13.18
CA LEU A 66 5.10 -43.63 13.79
C LEU A 66 4.62 -42.94 15.11
N VAL A 67 3.29 -42.70 15.15
CA VAL A 67 2.39 -42.25 16.27
C VAL A 67 2.52 -40.79 16.75
N GLY A 68 1.45 -40.01 17.03
CA GLY A 68 0.00 -40.19 16.80
C GLY A 68 -0.94 -39.25 17.61
N SER A 69 -2.21 -39.16 17.19
CA SER A 69 -3.44 -38.73 17.93
C SER A 69 -3.67 -37.31 18.54
N ASP A 70 -4.70 -36.65 17.98
CA ASP A 70 -5.97 -36.18 18.61
C ASP A 70 -6.09 -35.06 19.67
N SER A 71 -6.92 -34.04 19.34
CA SER A 71 -7.92 -33.33 20.20
C SER A 71 -8.72 -32.34 19.31
N THR A 72 -10.07 -32.31 19.19
CA THR A 72 -11.18 -32.00 20.13
C THR A 72 -11.15 -30.58 20.76
N ALA A 73 -12.23 -29.79 20.86
CA ALA A 73 -13.57 -29.77 20.22
C ALA A 73 -14.36 -28.49 20.64
N ASN A 74 -15.28 -27.99 19.78
CA ASN A 74 -16.45 -27.09 20.06
C ASN A 74 -16.22 -25.71 20.74
N GLY A 75 -17.03 -24.65 20.50
CA GLY A 75 -18.11 -24.42 19.52
C GLY A 75 -19.12 -23.31 19.93
N PHE A 76 -19.88 -22.76 18.96
CA PHE A 76 -21.12 -21.94 19.12
C PHE A 76 -21.01 -20.52 19.78
N SER A 77 -21.90 -19.52 19.54
CA SER A 77 -23.23 -19.46 18.90
C SER A 77 -23.64 -18.04 18.39
N GLY A 78 -24.52 -17.97 17.37
CA GLY A 78 -25.37 -16.81 16.98
C GLY A 78 -25.16 -16.35 15.53
N TRP A 79 -26.01 -16.55 14.51
CA TRP A 79 -27.48 -16.44 14.33
C TRP A 79 -27.99 -15.00 14.54
N SER A 80 -28.57 -14.25 13.57
CA SER A 80 -28.86 -14.48 12.13
C SER A 80 -29.07 -13.11 11.41
N GLU A 81 -29.70 -12.89 10.23
CA GLU A 81 -30.40 -13.68 9.17
C GLU A 81 -30.58 -12.81 7.89
N SER A 82 -30.45 -13.36 6.66
CA SER A 82 -31.18 -13.00 5.39
C SER A 82 -30.39 -13.36 4.11
N ASP A 83 -31.00 -14.18 3.23
CA ASP A 83 -30.49 -14.62 1.91
C ASP A 83 -31.27 -13.94 0.74
N PRO A 84 -31.03 -14.21 -0.57
CA PRO A 84 -29.97 -15.02 -1.21
C PRO A 84 -29.19 -14.32 -2.37
N VAL A 85 -27.99 -14.83 -2.70
CA VAL A 85 -27.37 -14.72 -4.04
C VAL A 85 -26.63 -16.02 -4.39
N ASP A 86 -26.75 -16.43 -5.65
CA ASP A 86 -26.10 -17.52 -6.41
C ASP A 86 -24.87 -18.26 -5.85
N SER A 87 -24.86 -19.60 -5.93
CA SER A 87 -23.97 -20.38 -6.83
C SER A 87 -23.81 -21.87 -6.47
N GLN A 88 -24.12 -22.77 -7.41
CA GLN A 88 -23.52 -24.12 -7.62
C GLN A 88 -24.05 -24.62 -8.98
N SER A 89 -23.28 -24.98 -10.01
CA SER A 89 -22.07 -25.83 -10.09
C SER A 89 -22.30 -27.28 -9.66
N ASN A 90 -22.81 -28.12 -10.58
CA ASN A 90 -22.29 -29.47 -10.87
C ASN A 90 -23.12 -30.18 -11.95
N ASN A 91 -22.47 -30.57 -13.05
CA ASN A 91 -22.49 -31.92 -13.64
C ASN A 91 -21.95 -31.88 -15.08
N TRP A 92 -20.74 -32.41 -15.25
CA TRP A 92 -20.12 -32.64 -16.56
C TRP A 92 -20.20 -34.14 -16.86
N PHE A 93 -21.13 -34.55 -17.71
CA PHE A 93 -21.10 -35.73 -18.59
C PHE A 93 -22.40 -35.74 -19.41
N GLY A 94 -22.28 -35.73 -20.74
CA GLY A 94 -23.41 -35.75 -21.67
C GLY A 94 -22.91 -35.98 -23.10
N GLU A 95 -23.60 -36.85 -23.83
CA GLU A 95 -23.24 -37.26 -25.19
C GLU A 95 -23.60 -36.18 -26.24
N PRO A 96 -22.86 -36.06 -27.35
CA PRO A 96 -23.26 -35.26 -28.50
C PRO A 96 -24.33 -36.01 -29.30
N ASP A 97 -25.59 -35.85 -28.90
CA ASP A 97 -26.73 -36.49 -29.55
C ASP A 97 -26.91 -35.99 -31.00
N GLN A 98 -27.23 -36.89 -31.92
CA GLN A 98 -27.23 -36.59 -33.35
C GLN A 98 -28.52 -35.90 -33.77
N HIS A 99 -28.44 -34.64 -34.25
CA HIS A 99 -29.52 -34.11 -35.07
C HIS A 99 -29.09 -33.12 -36.17
N MET A 100 -28.65 -33.68 -37.30
CA MET A 100 -28.69 -33.00 -38.60
C MET A 100 -30.11 -32.50 -38.91
N LYS A 101 -30.22 -31.33 -39.55
CA LYS A 101 -31.32 -30.93 -40.44
C LYS A 101 -30.72 -30.28 -41.69
N PRO A 102 -31.37 -30.42 -42.87
CA PRO A 102 -30.66 -30.44 -44.14
C PRO A 102 -30.30 -29.05 -44.68
N LEU A 103 -29.24 -29.02 -45.49
CA LEU A 103 -28.92 -27.93 -46.41
C LEU A 103 -30.01 -27.78 -47.46
N THR A 104 -30.39 -26.54 -47.77
CA THR A 104 -31.24 -26.22 -48.92
C THR A 104 -30.39 -26.22 -50.19
N THR A 105 -30.80 -26.97 -51.21
CA THR A 105 -30.11 -26.99 -52.51
C THR A 105 -30.36 -25.70 -53.29
N GLU A 106 -29.30 -24.94 -53.55
CA GLU A 106 -29.18 -24.06 -54.74
C GLU A 106 -27.70 -23.66 -54.94
N GLN A 107 -27.27 -23.53 -56.20
CA GLN A 107 -25.93 -23.10 -56.64
C GLN A 107 -24.74 -24.06 -56.40
N GLU A 108 -24.80 -25.25 -57.01
CA GLU A 108 -23.60 -25.87 -57.58
C GLU A 108 -23.31 -25.32 -59.00
N VAL A 109 -22.18 -25.74 -59.60
CA VAL A 109 -21.84 -25.64 -61.04
C VAL A 109 -21.43 -24.24 -61.56
N LEU A 110 -20.16 -23.87 -61.34
CA LEU A 110 -19.11 -23.97 -62.38
C LEU A 110 -17.72 -23.59 -61.84
N LEU A 111 -16.72 -24.44 -62.09
CA LEU A 111 -15.29 -24.09 -62.07
C LEU A 111 -14.76 -24.20 -63.50
N ALA A 112 -14.13 -23.13 -64.01
CA ALA A 112 -13.33 -23.14 -65.24
C ALA A 112 -12.43 -21.89 -65.34
N SER A 113 -11.22 -22.09 -65.85
CA SER A 113 -10.32 -21.05 -66.38
C SER A 113 -9.83 -19.94 -65.43
N ASP A 114 -8.83 -20.28 -64.60
CA ASP A 114 -7.78 -19.31 -64.26
C ASP A 114 -6.83 -19.16 -65.47
N ASP A 115 -6.73 -17.95 -66.01
CA ASP A 115 -5.86 -17.61 -67.16
C ASP A 115 -5.03 -16.35 -66.81
N GLN A 116 -4.00 -16.55 -65.97
CA GLN A 116 -3.15 -15.45 -65.48
C GLN A 116 -1.95 -15.22 -66.42
N ASN A 117 -2.11 -14.29 -67.35
CA ASN A 117 -1.00 -13.73 -68.14
C ASN A 117 -0.06 -12.92 -67.22
N ASP A 118 1.04 -13.53 -66.75
CA ASP A 118 2.09 -12.79 -66.05
C ASP A 118 3.01 -12.07 -67.04
N SER A 119 3.27 -10.79 -66.80
CA SER A 119 3.90 -9.89 -67.76
C SER A 119 5.43 -9.88 -67.59
N VAL A 120 6.13 -10.62 -68.46
CA VAL A 120 7.59 -10.58 -68.55
C VAL A 120 8.06 -9.15 -68.82
N LYS A 121 8.92 -8.62 -67.94
CA LYS A 121 9.63 -7.36 -68.16
C LYS A 121 10.96 -7.64 -68.86
N GLU A 122 11.19 -6.93 -69.96
CA GLU A 122 12.54 -6.80 -70.54
C GLU A 122 13.41 -5.95 -69.61
N ASP A 123 14.70 -6.28 -69.48
CA ASP A 123 15.68 -5.40 -68.85
C ASP A 123 17.12 -5.66 -69.35
N GLY A 124 17.92 -4.60 -69.44
CA GLY A 124 19.41 -4.64 -69.43
C GLY A 124 20.20 -5.25 -70.61
N ASN A 125 20.54 -4.44 -71.63
CA ASN A 125 21.59 -4.76 -72.61
C ASN A 125 22.95 -4.10 -72.29
N ALA A 126 23.97 -4.91 -71.94
CA ALA A 126 25.41 -4.66 -72.10
C ALA A 126 26.19 -5.95 -71.75
N GLY A 127 27.38 -6.29 -72.29
CA GLY A 127 28.19 -5.67 -73.34
C GLY A 127 29.69 -5.95 -73.13
N GLY A 128 30.32 -6.79 -73.96
CA GLY A 128 31.76 -7.14 -73.85
C GLY A 128 32.23 -8.19 -74.89
N ASN A 129 33.52 -8.17 -75.25
CA ASN A 129 34.10 -8.94 -76.36
C ASN A 129 35.27 -9.87 -75.92
N VAL A 130 35.37 -11.07 -76.52
CA VAL A 130 36.55 -11.73 -77.19
C VAL A 130 37.94 -11.66 -76.51
N PRO A 131 38.84 -12.70 -76.55
CA PRO A 131 38.86 -13.97 -77.33
C PRO A 131 38.74 -15.24 -76.44
N GLU A 132 38.53 -16.48 -76.91
CA GLU A 132 39.24 -17.34 -77.89
C GLU A 132 40.67 -17.78 -77.44
N ASP A 133 40.83 -19.06 -77.11
CA ASP A 133 42.14 -19.74 -77.02
C ASP A 133 41.98 -21.25 -77.29
N THR A 134 43.01 -21.90 -77.82
CA THR A 134 42.91 -23.25 -78.42
C THR A 134 43.80 -24.29 -77.74
N SER A 135 43.26 -25.50 -77.51
CA SER A 135 44.07 -26.72 -77.40
C SER A 135 43.32 -27.94 -77.96
N LEU A 136 44.10 -28.89 -78.49
CA LEU A 136 43.66 -30.11 -79.16
C LEU A 136 44.30 -31.33 -78.45
N GLU A 137 43.87 -32.53 -78.83
CA GLU A 137 44.25 -33.88 -78.29
C GLU A 137 43.39 -34.41 -77.13
N SER A 138 43.04 -35.71 -77.08
CA SER A 138 42.96 -36.71 -78.16
C SER A 138 42.06 -37.90 -77.73
N SER A 139 41.30 -38.44 -78.68
CA SER A 139 40.81 -39.84 -78.69
C SER A 139 40.11 -40.39 -77.44
N LYS A 140 38.80 -40.15 -77.34
CA LYS A 140 37.85 -41.15 -76.82
C LYS A 140 36.76 -41.40 -77.86
N ALA A 141 36.20 -42.62 -77.85
CA ALA A 141 35.26 -43.07 -78.88
C ALA A 141 33.98 -42.21 -78.93
N LEU A 142 33.33 -42.20 -80.10
CA LEU A 142 32.10 -41.44 -80.37
C LEU A 142 30.94 -41.91 -79.47
N GLN A 143 30.81 -41.31 -78.29
CA GLN A 143 29.55 -41.27 -77.56
C GLN A 143 28.57 -40.43 -78.39
N VAL A 144 27.74 -41.12 -79.17
CA VAL A 144 26.58 -40.51 -79.82
C VAL A 144 25.57 -40.18 -78.72
N LEU A 145 25.67 -38.96 -78.18
CA LEU A 145 24.71 -38.42 -77.23
C LEU A 145 23.28 -38.64 -77.75
N PRO A 146 22.33 -39.06 -76.91
CA PRO A 146 20.91 -39.02 -77.25
C PRO A 146 20.56 -37.65 -77.82
N GLY A 147 19.88 -37.63 -78.97
CA GLY A 147 19.62 -36.40 -79.71
C GLY A 147 18.92 -35.37 -78.83
N LYS A 148 19.59 -34.24 -78.54
CA LYS A 148 19.11 -33.24 -77.58
C LYS A 148 17.63 -32.90 -77.82
N VAL A 149 16.84 -32.95 -76.77
CA VAL A 149 15.43 -32.57 -76.79
C VAL A 149 15.32 -31.06 -77.04
N LEU A 150 15.19 -30.67 -78.32
CA LEU A 150 15.13 -29.27 -78.75
C LEU A 150 13.81 -28.57 -78.38
N VAL A 151 12.76 -29.35 -78.12
CA VAL A 151 11.46 -28.91 -77.62
C VAL A 151 11.06 -29.88 -76.51
N PRO A 152 10.96 -29.44 -75.24
CA PRO A 152 10.52 -30.30 -74.15
C PRO A 152 9.17 -30.96 -74.43
N ALA A 153 9.02 -32.23 -74.06
CA ALA A 153 7.72 -32.89 -74.16
C ALA A 153 6.75 -32.26 -73.14
N THR A 154 5.54 -31.90 -73.58
CA THR A 154 4.45 -31.54 -72.67
C THR A 154 4.03 -32.79 -71.91
N VAL A 155 4.44 -32.89 -70.65
CA VAL A 155 4.02 -33.94 -69.72
C VAL A 155 2.56 -33.70 -69.37
N ASP A 156 1.70 -34.66 -69.68
CA ASP A 156 0.30 -34.61 -69.26
C ASP A 156 0.16 -34.89 -67.75
N GLN A 157 -0.92 -34.37 -67.13
CA GLN A 157 -1.17 -34.47 -65.70
C GLN A 157 -1.16 -35.92 -65.20
N VAL A 158 -1.76 -36.86 -65.96
CA VAL A 158 -1.82 -38.28 -65.57
C VAL A 158 -0.43 -38.91 -65.63
N GLN A 159 0.42 -38.47 -66.58
CA GLN A 159 1.79 -38.96 -66.73
C GLN A 159 2.70 -38.45 -65.60
N GLY A 160 2.52 -37.19 -65.17
CA GLY A 160 3.18 -36.64 -64.00
C GLY A 160 2.76 -37.31 -62.70
N GLN A 161 1.45 -37.54 -62.51
CA GLN A 161 0.89 -38.24 -61.35
C GLN A 161 1.40 -39.69 -61.26
N ALA A 162 1.38 -40.44 -62.36
CA ALA A 162 1.88 -41.82 -62.39
C ALA A 162 3.38 -41.91 -62.02
N LEU A 163 4.21 -40.97 -62.50
CA LEU A 163 5.62 -40.91 -62.15
C LEU A 163 5.83 -40.59 -60.66
N ALA A 164 5.10 -39.61 -60.12
CA ALA A 164 5.18 -39.25 -58.70
C ALA A 164 4.75 -40.42 -57.78
N ALA A 165 3.69 -41.13 -58.12
CA ALA A 165 3.26 -42.32 -57.37
C ALA A 165 4.31 -43.44 -57.41
N LEU A 166 4.96 -43.67 -58.57
CA LEU A 166 6.05 -44.64 -58.69
C LEU A 166 7.34 -44.23 -57.94
N GLN A 167 7.56 -42.93 -57.73
CA GLN A 167 8.62 -42.43 -56.85
C GLN A 167 8.30 -42.64 -55.36
N VAL A 168 7.06 -42.40 -54.92
CA VAL A 168 6.59 -42.72 -53.56
C VAL A 168 6.68 -44.24 -53.28
N LEU A 169 6.32 -45.06 -54.27
CA LEU A 169 6.47 -46.52 -54.28
C LEU A 169 7.93 -47.01 -54.43
N LYS A 170 8.91 -46.11 -54.64
CA LYS A 170 10.35 -46.39 -54.79
C LYS A 170 10.68 -47.35 -55.94
N VAL A 171 9.88 -47.31 -56.99
CA VAL A 171 10.12 -48.01 -58.27
C VAL A 171 10.98 -47.16 -59.21
N ILE A 172 10.81 -45.83 -59.14
CA ILE A 172 11.57 -44.81 -59.87
C ILE A 172 12.29 -43.93 -58.84
N GLU A 173 13.48 -43.44 -59.16
CA GLU A 173 14.28 -42.58 -58.28
C GLU A 173 13.69 -41.15 -58.20
N ALA A 174 13.79 -40.51 -57.03
CA ALA A 174 13.06 -39.28 -56.71
C ALA A 174 13.57 -38.00 -57.42
N ASP A 175 14.74 -38.07 -58.05
CA ASP A 175 15.37 -37.00 -58.83
C ASP A 175 15.05 -37.08 -60.33
N VAL A 176 14.47 -38.20 -60.80
CA VAL A 176 14.10 -38.43 -62.21
C VAL A 176 13.06 -37.41 -62.67
N GLN A 177 13.40 -36.65 -63.71
CA GLN A 177 12.49 -35.65 -64.29
C GLN A 177 11.57 -36.29 -65.34
N PRO A 178 10.27 -35.91 -65.39
CA PRO A 178 9.28 -36.56 -66.25
C PRO A 178 9.46 -36.27 -67.75
N GLY A 179 10.08 -35.13 -68.10
CA GLY A 179 10.29 -34.69 -69.49
C GLY A 179 11.55 -35.26 -70.16
N ASP A 180 12.46 -35.87 -69.40
CA ASP A 180 13.71 -36.43 -69.93
C ASP A 180 13.48 -37.76 -70.66
N LEU A 181 14.44 -38.15 -71.50
CA LEU A 181 14.38 -39.39 -72.28
C LEU A 181 14.79 -40.59 -71.42
N CYS A 182 13.94 -41.61 -71.37
CA CYS A 182 14.22 -42.85 -70.66
C CYS A 182 15.23 -43.69 -71.45
N THR A 183 16.31 -44.12 -70.80
CA THR A 183 17.29 -45.06 -71.37
C THR A 183 16.81 -46.51 -71.26
N ARG A 184 17.38 -47.38 -72.11
CA ARG A 184 17.15 -48.83 -72.01
C ARG A 184 17.58 -49.39 -70.66
N ARG A 185 18.65 -48.84 -70.09
CA ARG A 185 19.16 -49.10 -68.73
C ARG A 185 18.11 -48.82 -67.64
N GLU A 186 17.60 -47.58 -67.58
CA GLU A 186 16.66 -47.15 -66.54
C GLU A 186 15.38 -47.97 -66.60
N TYR A 187 14.82 -48.18 -67.81
CA TYR A 187 13.62 -48.99 -67.96
C TYR A 187 13.81 -50.45 -67.55
N ALA A 188 15.00 -51.04 -67.80
CA ALA A 188 15.31 -52.38 -67.32
C ALA A 188 15.31 -52.47 -65.78
N ARG A 189 15.93 -51.49 -65.10
CA ARG A 189 15.92 -51.37 -63.64
C ARG A 189 14.50 -51.17 -63.10
N TRP A 190 13.72 -50.27 -63.68
CA TRP A 190 12.36 -49.96 -63.24
C TRP A 190 11.40 -51.12 -63.49
N LEU A 191 11.52 -51.88 -64.58
CA LEU A 191 10.73 -53.09 -64.83
C LEU A 191 10.96 -54.15 -63.75
N VAL A 192 12.22 -54.44 -63.41
CA VAL A 192 12.55 -55.42 -62.35
C VAL A 192 12.03 -54.93 -61.00
N SER A 193 12.27 -53.65 -60.67
CA SER A 193 11.78 -53.02 -59.44
C SER A 193 10.25 -53.08 -59.35
N ALA A 194 9.53 -52.67 -60.39
CA ALA A 194 8.07 -52.72 -60.48
C ALA A 194 7.52 -54.14 -60.34
N SER A 195 8.13 -55.13 -61.01
CA SER A 195 7.74 -56.53 -60.91
C SER A 195 7.88 -57.08 -59.48
N SER A 196 8.93 -56.64 -58.77
CA SER A 196 9.18 -57.06 -57.39
C SER A 196 8.21 -56.40 -56.40
N ALA A 197 7.96 -55.10 -56.54
CA ALA A 197 7.25 -54.27 -55.58
C ALA A 197 5.73 -54.20 -55.82
N LEU A 198 5.29 -54.04 -57.07
CA LEU A 198 3.88 -53.74 -57.40
C LEU A 198 3.06 -55.00 -57.70
N SER A 199 3.69 -56.03 -58.30
CA SER A 199 2.97 -57.26 -58.64
C SER A 199 2.57 -58.04 -57.40
N ARG A 200 1.28 -58.38 -57.32
CA ARG A 200 0.71 -59.34 -56.37
C ARG A 200 0.83 -60.79 -56.89
N ASN A 201 1.17 -60.97 -58.17
CA ASN A 201 1.28 -62.25 -58.86
C ASN A 201 2.73 -62.78 -58.82
N THR A 202 2.94 -63.99 -58.29
CA THR A 202 4.28 -64.59 -58.21
C THR A 202 4.84 -65.04 -59.56
N THR A 203 4.03 -65.10 -60.63
CA THR A 203 4.50 -65.55 -61.96
C THR A 203 5.00 -64.42 -62.86
N SER A 204 4.76 -63.15 -62.50
CA SER A 204 5.25 -61.97 -63.23
C SER A 204 6.42 -61.28 -62.51
N LYS A 205 6.95 -61.86 -61.42
CA LYS A 205 8.13 -61.31 -60.71
C LYS A 205 9.42 -61.72 -61.39
N VAL A 206 10.21 -60.73 -61.83
CA VAL A 206 11.60 -60.92 -62.23
C VAL A 206 12.48 -60.71 -61.01
N TYR A 207 13.44 -61.60 -60.81
CA TYR A 207 14.48 -61.45 -59.81
C TYR A 207 15.74 -60.90 -60.46
N PRO A 208 16.49 -59.99 -59.80
CA PRO A 208 17.81 -59.58 -60.28
C PRO A 208 18.73 -60.80 -60.43
N ALA A 209 19.43 -60.89 -61.56
CA ALA A 209 20.33 -62.00 -61.87
C ALA A 209 21.51 -62.07 -60.91
N MET A 210 21.96 -63.30 -60.65
CA MET A 210 23.15 -63.60 -59.88
C MET A 210 24.28 -64.02 -60.81
N TYR A 211 25.34 -63.21 -60.90
CA TYR A 211 26.55 -63.60 -61.61
C TYR A 211 27.34 -64.65 -60.81
N ILE A 212 27.56 -65.81 -61.42
CA ILE A 212 28.52 -66.81 -60.96
C ILE A 212 29.64 -66.89 -61.98
N GLU A 213 30.84 -66.50 -61.57
CA GLU A 213 32.02 -66.48 -62.43
C GLU A 213 32.29 -67.86 -63.05
N ASN A 214 32.49 -67.90 -64.37
CA ASN A 214 32.68 -69.13 -65.16
C ASN A 214 31.46 -70.09 -65.21
N VAL A 215 30.26 -69.65 -64.78
CA VAL A 215 29.02 -70.45 -64.85
C VAL A 215 27.87 -69.68 -65.51
N SER A 216 27.69 -68.39 -65.22
CA SER A 216 26.70 -67.53 -65.88
C SER A 216 27.16 -67.15 -67.30
N GLU A 217 26.36 -67.44 -68.32
CA GLU A 217 26.57 -66.89 -69.67
C GLU A 217 26.11 -65.43 -69.73
N LEU A 218 26.97 -64.51 -70.20
CA LEU A 218 26.60 -63.10 -70.38
C LEU A 218 25.61 -62.95 -71.54
N ALA A 219 24.49 -62.26 -71.29
CA ALA A 219 23.42 -62.07 -72.26
C ALA A 219 23.79 -61.14 -73.44
N PHE A 220 24.77 -60.25 -73.23
CA PHE A 220 25.21 -59.19 -74.15
C PHE A 220 26.74 -59.02 -74.13
N ASP A 221 27.32 -58.34 -75.11
CA ASP A 221 28.77 -58.07 -75.23
C ASP A 221 29.24 -56.74 -74.60
N ASP A 222 28.32 -55.81 -74.35
CA ASP A 222 28.57 -54.47 -73.82
C ASP A 222 28.16 -54.29 -72.34
N ILE A 223 27.72 -55.37 -71.69
CA ILE A 223 27.28 -55.41 -70.29
C ILE A 223 28.19 -56.38 -69.53
N THR A 224 28.97 -55.87 -68.57
CA THR A 224 29.89 -56.66 -67.75
C THR A 224 29.39 -56.76 -66.30
N PRO A 225 29.87 -57.71 -65.48
CA PRO A 225 29.42 -57.88 -64.09
C PRO A 225 29.65 -56.67 -63.17
N GLU A 226 30.50 -55.72 -63.58
CA GLU A 226 30.77 -54.47 -62.89
C GLU A 226 29.78 -53.33 -63.23
N ASP A 227 28.87 -53.55 -64.19
CA ASP A 227 27.83 -52.58 -64.56
C ASP A 227 26.80 -52.43 -63.40
N PRO A 228 26.43 -51.19 -63.00
CA PRO A 228 25.56 -50.97 -61.84
C PRO A 228 24.16 -51.59 -61.99
N ASP A 229 23.68 -51.76 -63.23
CA ASP A 229 22.38 -52.35 -63.54
C ASP A 229 22.50 -53.78 -64.10
N PHE A 230 23.69 -54.39 -64.06
CA PHE A 230 23.97 -55.74 -64.54
C PHE A 230 22.88 -56.72 -64.13
N SER A 231 22.56 -56.75 -62.83
CA SER A 231 21.59 -57.70 -62.26
C SER A 231 20.18 -57.50 -62.80
N SER A 232 19.78 -56.27 -63.16
CA SER A 232 18.46 -56.01 -63.76
C SER A 232 18.44 -56.37 -65.25
N ILE A 233 19.48 -55.96 -66.00
CA ILE A 233 19.59 -56.18 -67.45
C ILE A 233 19.75 -57.68 -67.76
N GLN A 234 20.68 -58.35 -67.07
CA GLN A 234 20.88 -59.80 -67.17
C GLN A 234 19.63 -60.55 -66.66
N GLY A 235 18.96 -60.08 -65.59
CA GLY A 235 17.76 -60.72 -65.04
C GLY A 235 16.59 -60.78 -66.03
N LEU A 236 16.34 -59.69 -66.76
CA LEU A 236 15.34 -59.66 -67.84
C LEU A 236 15.72 -60.58 -69.02
N ALA A 237 17.01 -60.72 -69.32
CA ALA A 237 17.49 -61.57 -70.40
C ALA A 237 17.48 -63.07 -70.05
N GLU A 238 17.81 -63.43 -68.81
CA GLU A 238 17.69 -64.79 -68.26
C GLU A 238 16.22 -65.21 -68.11
N ALA A 239 15.33 -64.26 -67.81
CA ALA A 239 13.88 -64.48 -67.84
C ALA A 239 13.28 -64.56 -69.27
N GLY A 240 14.08 -64.35 -70.32
CA GLY A 240 13.65 -64.40 -71.72
C GLY A 240 12.74 -63.25 -72.16
N LEU A 241 12.65 -62.17 -71.38
CA LEU A 241 11.75 -61.04 -71.63
C LEU A 241 12.32 -60.01 -72.61
N ILE A 242 13.64 -60.00 -72.77
CA ILE A 242 14.37 -59.20 -73.75
C ILE A 242 15.23 -60.11 -74.63
N ALA A 243 15.31 -59.80 -75.92
CA ALA A 243 16.17 -60.53 -76.85
C ALA A 243 17.62 -60.49 -76.36
N SER A 244 18.31 -61.64 -76.44
CA SER A 244 19.64 -61.86 -75.87
C SER A 244 20.36 -63.01 -76.57
N LYS A 245 21.67 -63.18 -76.30
CA LYS A 245 22.41 -64.38 -76.71
C LYS A 245 21.80 -65.67 -76.18
N LEU A 246 21.18 -65.62 -74.99
CA LEU A 246 20.57 -66.76 -74.32
C LEU A 246 19.34 -67.24 -75.11
N SER A 247 18.45 -66.31 -75.47
CA SER A 247 17.23 -66.58 -76.25
C SER A 247 17.50 -66.95 -77.72
N ARG A 248 18.62 -66.48 -78.30
CA ARG A 248 18.98 -66.76 -79.71
C ARG A 248 19.09 -68.27 -80.01
N LYS A 249 19.55 -69.08 -79.04
CA LYS A 249 19.86 -70.51 -79.22
C LYS A 249 18.63 -71.37 -79.60
N ASP A 250 17.43 -71.00 -79.17
CA ASP A 250 16.19 -71.73 -79.48
C ASP A 250 15.50 -71.26 -80.79
N MET A 251 15.81 -70.06 -81.28
CA MET A 251 15.09 -69.43 -82.41
C MET A 251 15.68 -69.75 -83.80
N LEU A 252 16.92 -70.23 -83.88
CA LEU A 252 17.64 -70.42 -85.15
C LEU A 252 18.06 -71.87 -85.36
N SER A 253 17.19 -72.65 -86.00
CA SER A 253 17.55 -73.97 -86.57
C SER A 253 18.22 -73.86 -87.95
N SER A 254 19.09 -72.86 -88.13
CA SER A 254 19.90 -72.58 -89.34
C SER A 254 21.38 -72.78 -89.04
N LEU A 255 22.10 -73.45 -89.95
CA LEU A 255 23.40 -74.07 -89.66
C LEU A 255 24.62 -73.11 -89.70
N ASP A 256 24.40 -71.81 -89.58
CA ASP A 256 25.45 -70.79 -89.62
C ASP A 256 25.59 -70.13 -88.24
N GLU A 257 26.74 -70.35 -87.59
CA GLU A 257 27.14 -69.60 -86.39
C GLU A 257 27.54 -68.17 -86.75
N ASP A 258 26.56 -67.31 -87.01
CA ASP A 258 26.78 -65.86 -87.01
C ASP A 258 27.13 -65.41 -85.57
N GLN A 259 28.42 -65.48 -85.23
CA GLN A 259 29.04 -64.94 -84.02
C GLN A 259 29.06 -63.40 -84.03
N SER A 260 27.99 -62.79 -84.55
CA SER A 260 27.73 -61.35 -84.48
C SER A 260 27.69 -60.91 -83.02
N PRO A 261 28.46 -59.91 -82.59
CA PRO A 261 28.31 -59.31 -81.28
C PRO A 261 26.87 -58.85 -81.05
N PHE A 262 26.36 -59.01 -79.83
CA PHE A 262 25.00 -58.69 -79.47
C PHE A 262 24.97 -57.71 -78.31
N TYR A 263 24.52 -56.50 -78.57
CA TYR A 263 24.65 -55.35 -77.67
C TYR A 263 23.31 -54.96 -77.06
N PHE A 264 23.29 -54.64 -75.77
CA PHE A 264 22.13 -54.07 -75.09
C PHE A 264 21.97 -52.57 -75.39
N SER A 265 23.08 -51.86 -75.59
CA SER A 265 23.18 -50.40 -75.75
C SER A 265 22.52 -49.63 -74.59
N PRO A 266 23.02 -49.78 -73.34
CA PRO A 266 22.34 -49.30 -72.13
C PRO A 266 22.02 -47.79 -72.14
N GLU A 267 22.99 -46.98 -72.59
CA GLU A 267 22.88 -45.50 -72.65
C GLU A 267 22.06 -44.99 -73.85
N SER A 268 21.55 -45.88 -74.70
CA SER A 268 20.68 -45.49 -75.82
C SER A 268 19.22 -45.34 -75.33
N PRO A 269 18.47 -44.37 -75.88
CA PRO A 269 17.11 -44.12 -75.41
C PRO A 269 16.18 -45.27 -75.80
N LEU A 270 15.26 -45.59 -74.90
CA LEU A 270 14.28 -46.66 -75.08
C LEU A 270 13.33 -46.35 -76.23
N SER A 271 13.15 -47.32 -77.14
CA SER A 271 12.22 -47.20 -78.26
C SER A 271 10.77 -47.50 -77.84
N ARG A 272 9.80 -46.97 -78.58
CA ARG A 272 8.38 -47.28 -78.38
C ARG A 272 8.06 -48.77 -78.54
N GLN A 273 8.74 -49.47 -79.45
CA GLN A 273 8.54 -50.91 -79.62
C GLN A 273 9.16 -51.74 -78.48
N ASP A 274 10.34 -51.35 -77.96
CA ASP A 274 10.94 -52.01 -76.79
C ASP A 274 10.08 -51.83 -75.54
N LEU A 275 9.65 -50.59 -75.25
CA LEU A 275 8.81 -50.23 -74.10
C LEU A 275 7.65 -51.21 -73.91
N ILE A 276 6.87 -51.40 -74.98
CA ILE A 276 5.68 -52.25 -75.00
C ILE A 276 6.07 -53.72 -75.04
N SER A 277 7.10 -54.10 -75.81
CA SER A 277 7.51 -55.50 -75.93
C SER A 277 7.95 -56.09 -74.60
N TRP A 278 8.78 -55.36 -73.84
CA TRP A 278 9.32 -55.87 -72.57
C TRP A 278 8.24 -55.92 -71.49
N LYS A 279 7.37 -54.90 -71.40
CA LYS A 279 6.23 -54.86 -70.46
C LYS A 279 5.16 -55.91 -70.78
N MET A 280 4.81 -56.10 -72.06
CA MET A 280 3.85 -57.12 -72.46
C MET A 280 4.40 -58.53 -72.25
N ALA A 281 5.69 -58.78 -72.50
CA ALA A 281 6.32 -60.06 -72.20
C ALA A 281 6.31 -60.35 -70.68
N LEU A 282 6.59 -59.34 -69.84
CA LEU A 282 6.59 -59.45 -68.38
C LEU A 282 5.22 -59.86 -67.81
N GLU A 283 4.13 -59.25 -68.31
CA GLU A 283 2.78 -59.52 -67.80
C GLU A 283 2.10 -60.72 -68.48
N LYS A 284 2.34 -60.93 -69.78
CA LYS A 284 1.65 -61.95 -70.60
C LYS A 284 2.62 -63.05 -70.98
N ARG A 285 2.80 -63.99 -70.04
CA ARG A 285 3.61 -65.23 -70.17
C ARG A 285 3.42 -66.00 -71.49
N GLN A 286 2.28 -65.85 -72.15
CA GLN A 286 2.10 -66.22 -73.56
C GLN A 286 1.49 -65.05 -74.33
N LEU A 287 2.27 -64.50 -75.27
CA LEU A 287 1.80 -63.48 -76.21
C LEU A 287 0.98 -64.11 -77.36
N PRO A 288 0.04 -63.37 -77.96
CA PRO A 288 -0.77 -63.88 -79.06
C PRO A 288 0.05 -64.02 -80.34
N GLU A 289 0.04 -65.20 -80.96
CA GLU A 289 0.66 -65.44 -82.26
C GLU A 289 0.13 -64.43 -83.31
N ALA A 290 1.01 -63.57 -83.83
CA ALA A 290 0.59 -62.43 -84.66
C ALA A 290 1.69 -61.87 -85.57
N ASP A 291 1.51 -62.07 -86.89
CA ASP A 291 2.27 -61.38 -87.93
C ASP A 291 1.92 -59.88 -88.02
N ARG A 292 2.80 -59.11 -88.69
CA ARG A 292 2.52 -57.76 -89.22
C ARG A 292 1.15 -57.63 -89.90
N LYS A 293 0.66 -58.69 -90.57
CA LYS A 293 -0.68 -58.73 -91.21
C LYS A 293 -1.83 -58.59 -90.20
N LYS A 294 -1.71 -59.26 -89.05
CA LYS A 294 -2.71 -59.23 -87.96
C LYS A 294 -2.64 -57.90 -87.21
N LEU A 295 -1.43 -57.38 -86.99
CA LEU A 295 -1.23 -56.03 -86.48
C LEU A 295 -1.88 -54.97 -87.38
N HIS A 296 -1.70 -55.03 -88.70
CA HIS A 296 -2.31 -54.11 -89.67
C HIS A 296 -3.84 -54.09 -89.61
N GLN A 297 -4.48 -55.24 -89.37
CA GLN A 297 -5.94 -55.32 -89.31
C GLN A 297 -6.55 -54.59 -88.10
N ILE A 298 -5.78 -54.39 -87.02
CA ILE A 298 -6.29 -53.80 -85.77
C ILE A 298 -5.68 -52.44 -85.43
N SER A 299 -4.46 -52.12 -85.87
CA SER A 299 -3.77 -50.89 -85.47
C SER A 299 -4.11 -49.66 -86.31
N GLY A 300 -4.39 -49.85 -87.61
CA GLY A 300 -4.55 -48.75 -88.56
C GLY A 300 -3.29 -47.87 -88.73
N PHE A 301 -2.13 -48.33 -88.26
CA PHE A 301 -0.85 -47.63 -88.36
C PHE A 301 -0.36 -47.55 -89.81
N ILE A 302 0.33 -46.46 -90.14
CA ILE A 302 0.83 -46.17 -91.49
C ILE A 302 2.25 -46.75 -91.72
N ASP A 303 3.03 -46.96 -90.65
CA ASP A 303 4.45 -47.33 -90.67
C ASP A 303 4.75 -48.77 -90.20
N ILE A 304 3.79 -49.68 -90.36
CA ILE A 304 3.86 -51.08 -89.89
C ILE A 304 5.08 -51.83 -90.43
N ASP A 305 5.51 -51.56 -91.66
CA ASP A 305 6.67 -52.22 -92.27
C ASP A 305 8.00 -51.94 -91.55
N LYS A 306 8.05 -50.87 -90.73
CA LYS A 306 9.20 -50.53 -89.87
C LYS A 306 9.22 -51.28 -88.54
N ILE A 307 8.08 -51.81 -88.10
CA ILE A 307 7.93 -52.48 -86.80
C ILE A 307 8.62 -53.84 -86.85
N HIS A 308 9.45 -54.17 -85.85
CA HIS A 308 10.13 -55.47 -85.82
C HIS A 308 9.10 -56.62 -85.77
N PRO A 309 9.30 -57.75 -86.49
CA PRO A 309 8.36 -58.86 -86.47
C PRO A 309 8.05 -59.34 -85.03
N ASP A 310 9.07 -59.48 -84.21
CA ASP A 310 8.99 -59.97 -82.82
C ASP A 310 8.20 -59.05 -81.89
N ALA A 311 8.07 -57.76 -82.24
CA ALA A 311 7.24 -56.79 -81.51
C ALA A 311 5.75 -56.91 -81.86
N CYS A 312 5.39 -57.58 -82.96
CA CYS A 312 4.00 -57.67 -83.41
C CYS A 312 3.07 -58.41 -82.41
N PRO A 313 3.47 -59.54 -81.79
CA PRO A 313 2.69 -60.17 -80.70
C PRO A 313 2.42 -59.24 -79.52
N ALA A 314 3.41 -58.47 -79.08
CA ALA A 314 3.27 -57.53 -77.96
C ALA A 314 2.37 -56.34 -78.30
N LEU A 315 2.57 -55.72 -79.47
CA LEU A 315 1.73 -54.60 -79.93
C LEU A 315 0.27 -55.04 -80.18
N VAL A 316 0.05 -56.27 -80.67
CA VAL A 316 -1.30 -56.84 -80.76
C VAL A 316 -1.89 -57.09 -79.37
N ALA A 317 -1.09 -57.54 -78.39
CA ALA A 317 -1.54 -57.72 -77.02
C ALA A 317 -1.87 -56.41 -76.28
N ASP A 318 -1.22 -55.30 -76.65
CA ASP A 318 -1.50 -53.96 -76.12
C ASP A 318 -2.74 -53.33 -76.75
N ILE A 319 -2.84 -53.32 -78.08
CA ILE A 319 -4.00 -52.80 -78.81
C ILE A 319 -5.29 -53.57 -78.44
N SER A 320 -5.18 -54.86 -78.12
CA SER A 320 -6.30 -55.67 -77.61
C SER A 320 -6.79 -55.27 -76.21
N ALA A 321 -6.04 -54.46 -75.46
CA ALA A 321 -6.46 -53.87 -74.19
C ALA A 321 -7.22 -52.53 -74.37
N GLY A 322 -7.29 -51.99 -75.60
CA GLY A 322 -8.06 -50.79 -75.93
C GLY A 322 -7.55 -49.55 -75.19
N GLU A 323 -8.46 -48.85 -74.50
CA GLU A 323 -8.18 -47.63 -73.75
C GLU A 323 -7.24 -47.85 -72.55
N GLN A 324 -7.08 -49.10 -72.09
CA GLN A 324 -6.13 -49.48 -71.03
C GLN A 324 -4.76 -49.92 -71.58
N GLY A 325 -4.54 -49.82 -72.89
CA GLY A 325 -3.25 -50.10 -73.53
C GLY A 325 -2.24 -48.97 -73.34
N ILE A 326 -0.96 -49.33 -73.28
CA ILE A 326 0.18 -48.41 -73.17
C ILE A 326 0.19 -47.43 -74.34
N ILE A 327 -0.17 -47.87 -75.56
CA ILE A 327 -0.25 -46.97 -76.72
C ILE A 327 -1.28 -45.87 -76.49
N ALA A 328 -2.45 -46.19 -75.94
CA ALA A 328 -3.51 -45.23 -75.68
C ALA A 328 -3.11 -44.23 -74.57
N LEU A 329 -2.58 -44.74 -73.46
CA LEU A 329 -2.33 -43.93 -72.25
C LEU A 329 -0.99 -43.17 -72.29
N ALA A 330 0.08 -43.76 -72.85
CA ALA A 330 1.39 -43.11 -72.90
C ALA A 330 1.57 -42.25 -74.17
N PHE A 331 1.01 -42.66 -75.31
CA PHE A 331 1.23 -41.98 -76.59
C PHE A 331 0.00 -41.27 -77.17
N GLY A 332 -1.19 -41.49 -76.59
CA GLY A 332 -2.44 -40.91 -77.07
C GLY A 332 -2.86 -41.45 -78.45
N TYR A 333 -3.76 -40.72 -79.11
CA TYR A 333 -4.20 -41.07 -80.45
C TYR A 333 -3.05 -40.96 -81.47
N THR A 334 -2.58 -42.10 -81.98
CA THR A 334 -1.60 -42.15 -83.07
C THR A 334 -2.00 -43.09 -84.20
N ARG A 335 -1.70 -42.65 -85.43
CA ARG A 335 -1.74 -43.46 -86.66
C ARG A 335 -0.36 -43.66 -87.30
N LEU A 336 0.69 -43.13 -86.66
CA LEU A 336 2.08 -43.29 -87.04
C LEU A 336 2.83 -43.68 -85.77
N PHE A 337 3.11 -44.96 -85.60
CA PHE A 337 3.58 -45.48 -84.33
C PHE A 337 4.99 -44.94 -84.00
N GLN A 338 5.84 -44.81 -85.02
CA GLN A 338 7.24 -44.43 -84.93
C GLN A 338 8.00 -45.39 -83.99
N PRO A 339 8.18 -46.68 -84.35
CA PRO A 339 8.68 -47.72 -83.46
C PRO A 339 10.00 -47.35 -82.77
N ASP A 340 10.93 -46.75 -83.51
CA ASP A 340 12.28 -46.37 -83.06
C ASP A 340 12.33 -45.01 -82.35
N LYS A 341 11.18 -44.37 -82.10
CA LYS A 341 11.12 -43.05 -81.43
C LYS A 341 11.46 -43.22 -79.94
N PRO A 342 12.29 -42.33 -79.36
CA PRO A 342 12.58 -42.36 -77.94
C PRO A 342 11.34 -42.05 -77.09
N VAL A 343 11.28 -42.66 -75.91
CA VAL A 343 10.21 -42.52 -74.91
C VAL A 343 10.68 -41.60 -73.76
N THR A 344 9.78 -40.80 -73.17
CA THR A 344 10.10 -40.00 -71.98
C THR A 344 9.86 -40.75 -70.68
N ASN A 345 10.48 -40.30 -69.58
CA ASN A 345 10.33 -40.91 -68.26
C ASN A 345 8.86 -40.96 -67.80
N ALA A 346 8.05 -39.93 -68.07
CA ALA A 346 6.62 -39.94 -67.76
C ALA A 346 5.83 -40.97 -68.60
N GLN A 347 6.23 -41.21 -69.85
CA GLN A 347 5.62 -42.23 -70.71
C GLN A 347 6.03 -43.65 -70.29
N ALA A 348 7.27 -43.82 -69.81
CA ALA A 348 7.74 -45.05 -69.19
C ALA A 348 7.01 -45.33 -67.86
N ALA A 349 6.75 -44.29 -67.05
CA ALA A 349 5.97 -44.39 -65.83
C ALA A 349 4.53 -44.89 -66.08
N ILE A 350 3.84 -44.38 -67.13
CA ILE A 350 2.54 -44.94 -67.56
C ILE A 350 2.66 -46.42 -67.98
N ALA A 351 3.69 -46.79 -68.74
CA ALA A 351 3.91 -48.19 -69.12
C ALA A 351 4.16 -49.10 -67.91
N LEU A 352 4.77 -48.61 -66.84
CA LEU A 352 4.96 -49.36 -65.60
C LEU A 352 3.66 -49.45 -64.78
N ALA A 353 2.92 -48.34 -64.67
CA ALA A 353 1.68 -48.21 -63.88
C ALA A 353 0.43 -48.86 -64.50
N THR A 354 0.44 -49.18 -65.79
CA THR A 354 -0.63 -49.94 -66.47
C THR A 354 -0.57 -51.44 -66.14
N GLY A 355 -1.59 -52.20 -66.50
CA GLY A 355 -1.61 -53.67 -66.32
C GLY A 355 -1.73 -54.11 -64.87
N GLU A 356 -0.98 -55.14 -64.45
CA GLU A 356 -1.06 -55.72 -63.09
C GLU A 356 -0.70 -54.74 -61.97
N ALA A 357 -0.02 -53.63 -62.29
CA ALA A 357 0.35 -52.58 -61.35
C ALA A 357 -0.75 -51.54 -61.10
N SER A 358 -1.81 -51.50 -61.91
CA SER A 358 -2.76 -50.38 -61.95
C SER A 358 -3.55 -50.20 -60.64
N ASP A 359 -4.00 -51.31 -60.03
CA ASP A 359 -4.62 -51.30 -58.70
C ASP A 359 -3.67 -50.68 -57.64
N SER A 360 -2.41 -51.13 -57.63
CA SER A 360 -1.41 -50.70 -56.64
C SER A 360 -1.02 -49.22 -56.80
N VAL A 361 -0.92 -48.71 -58.03
CA VAL A 361 -0.57 -47.30 -58.29
C VAL A 361 -1.77 -46.38 -58.06
N SER A 362 -2.99 -46.81 -58.39
CA SER A 362 -4.21 -46.03 -58.12
C SER A 362 -4.57 -45.97 -56.63
N GLU A 363 -4.31 -47.04 -55.86
CA GLU A 363 -4.45 -47.06 -54.40
C GLU A 363 -3.52 -46.02 -53.72
N GLU A 364 -2.27 -45.90 -54.17
CA GLU A 364 -1.34 -44.90 -53.66
C GLU A 364 -1.65 -43.48 -54.15
N LEU A 365 -2.11 -43.30 -55.40
CA LEU A 365 -2.58 -41.99 -55.88
C LEU A 365 -3.75 -41.46 -55.02
N ALA A 366 -4.73 -42.31 -54.72
CA ALA A 366 -5.85 -41.95 -53.84
C ALA A 366 -5.39 -41.65 -52.40
N ARG A 367 -4.32 -42.30 -51.90
CA ARG A 367 -3.71 -41.96 -50.60
C ARG A 367 -3.04 -40.60 -50.64
N ILE A 368 -2.21 -40.31 -51.65
CA ILE A 368 -1.50 -39.03 -51.82
C ILE A 368 -2.51 -37.88 -51.94
N GLU A 369 -3.59 -38.07 -52.70
CA GLU A 369 -4.67 -37.08 -52.79
C GLU A 369 -5.33 -36.85 -51.42
N ALA A 370 -5.73 -37.91 -50.71
CA ALA A 370 -6.34 -37.81 -49.38
C ALA A 370 -5.42 -37.18 -48.31
N GLU A 371 -4.12 -37.50 -48.34
CA GLU A 371 -3.10 -36.89 -47.47
C GLU A 371 -2.97 -35.39 -47.78
N SER A 372 -2.87 -35.00 -49.05
CA SER A 372 -2.82 -33.59 -49.45
C SER A 372 -4.10 -32.81 -49.07
N MET A 373 -5.28 -33.44 -49.15
CA MET A 373 -6.54 -32.85 -48.69
C MET A 373 -6.55 -32.65 -47.17
N ALA A 374 -6.00 -33.60 -46.41
CA ALA A 374 -5.88 -33.50 -44.96
C ALA A 374 -4.88 -32.40 -44.55
N GLU A 375 -3.72 -32.28 -45.22
CA GLU A 375 -2.76 -31.21 -45.00
C GLU A 375 -3.36 -29.83 -45.29
N ASN A 376 -4.08 -29.67 -46.40
CA ASN A 376 -4.78 -28.43 -46.74
C ASN A 376 -5.85 -28.07 -45.68
N ALA A 377 -6.59 -29.05 -45.16
CA ALA A 377 -7.57 -28.83 -44.09
C ALA A 377 -6.90 -28.41 -42.76
N VAL A 378 -5.76 -29.01 -42.41
CA VAL A 378 -4.97 -28.64 -41.23
C VAL A 378 -4.37 -27.24 -41.38
N ALA A 379 -3.88 -26.88 -42.58
CA ALA A 379 -3.37 -25.54 -42.86
C ALA A 379 -4.48 -24.48 -42.75
N ALA A 380 -5.65 -24.73 -43.31
CA ALA A 380 -6.81 -23.85 -43.20
C ALA A 380 -7.30 -23.67 -41.75
N HIS A 381 -7.33 -24.75 -40.96
CA HIS A 381 -7.65 -24.67 -39.53
C HIS A 381 -6.60 -23.86 -38.76
N THR A 382 -5.30 -24.09 -39.03
CA THR A 382 -4.19 -23.37 -38.38
C THR A 382 -4.24 -21.87 -38.68
N ALA A 383 -4.54 -21.48 -39.93
CA ALA A 383 -4.75 -20.07 -40.30
C ALA A 383 -5.94 -19.43 -39.57
N LEU A 384 -7.06 -20.15 -39.43
CA LEU A 384 -8.23 -19.67 -38.70
C LEU A 384 -7.93 -19.51 -37.19
N VAL A 385 -7.21 -20.46 -36.59
CA VAL A 385 -6.78 -20.37 -35.19
C VAL A 385 -5.89 -19.14 -34.97
N ALA A 386 -4.92 -18.89 -35.86
CA ALA A 386 -4.03 -17.73 -35.74
C ALA A 386 -4.78 -16.39 -35.81
N GLU A 387 -5.80 -16.27 -36.67
CA GLU A 387 -6.64 -15.07 -36.75
C GLU A 387 -7.55 -14.92 -35.52
N VAL A 388 -8.11 -16.03 -35.01
CA VAL A 388 -8.90 -16.03 -33.75
C VAL A 388 -8.04 -15.66 -32.54
N GLU A 389 -6.82 -16.18 -32.42
CA GLU A 389 -5.89 -15.80 -31.35
C GLU A 389 -5.55 -14.30 -31.42
N LYS A 390 -5.31 -13.77 -32.62
CA LYS A 390 -5.06 -12.35 -32.87
C LYS A 390 -6.25 -11.46 -32.47
N ASP A 391 -7.47 -11.81 -32.87
CA ASP A 391 -8.69 -11.08 -32.49
C ASP A 391 -8.97 -11.14 -30.99
N VAL A 392 -8.79 -12.32 -30.38
CA VAL A 392 -8.91 -12.50 -28.92
C VAL A 392 -7.88 -11.64 -28.18
N ASN A 393 -6.62 -11.65 -28.60
CA ASN A 393 -5.58 -10.80 -28.01
C ASN A 393 -5.90 -9.30 -28.15
N ALA A 394 -6.32 -8.85 -29.34
CA ALA A 394 -6.74 -7.47 -29.56
C ALA A 394 -7.95 -7.06 -28.69
N SER A 395 -8.88 -7.99 -28.43
CA SER A 395 -10.01 -7.76 -27.53
C SER A 395 -9.56 -7.60 -26.07
N PHE A 396 -8.62 -8.44 -25.60
CA PHE A 396 -8.05 -8.33 -24.25
C PHE A 396 -7.18 -7.08 -24.07
N GLU A 397 -6.37 -6.69 -25.05
CA GLU A 397 -5.60 -5.43 -24.97
C GLU A 397 -6.52 -4.22 -24.81
N LYS A 398 -7.64 -4.21 -25.55
CA LYS A 398 -8.67 -3.17 -25.44
C LYS A 398 -9.32 -3.17 -24.07
N GLU A 399 -9.73 -4.32 -23.53
CA GLU A 399 -10.33 -4.39 -22.19
C GLU A 399 -9.33 -3.99 -21.08
N LEU A 400 -8.08 -4.46 -21.16
CA LEU A 400 -7.00 -4.04 -20.25
C LEU A 400 -6.74 -2.53 -20.32
N SER A 401 -6.90 -1.89 -21.48
CA SER A 401 -6.79 -0.43 -21.60
C SER A 401 -7.94 0.31 -20.89
N LEU A 402 -9.16 -0.25 -20.93
CA LEU A 402 -10.33 0.31 -20.24
C LEU A 402 -10.24 0.12 -18.73
N GLU A 403 -9.80 -1.06 -18.25
CA GLU A 403 -9.58 -1.29 -16.81
C GLU A 403 -8.46 -0.42 -16.24
N ARG A 404 -7.37 -0.21 -16.98
CA ARG A 404 -6.33 0.77 -16.59
C ARG A 404 -6.92 2.17 -16.45
N GLY A 405 -7.70 2.64 -17.42
CA GLY A 405 -8.38 3.93 -17.35
C GLY A 405 -9.36 4.07 -16.16
N LYS A 406 -10.04 2.99 -15.77
CA LYS A 406 -10.86 2.95 -14.55
C LYS A 406 -10.00 3.03 -13.28
N ILE A 407 -8.90 2.28 -13.22
CA ILE A 407 -7.95 2.30 -12.09
C ILE A 407 -7.36 3.71 -11.92
N ASP A 408 -6.90 4.34 -12.99
CA ASP A 408 -6.33 5.70 -12.97
C ASP A 408 -7.37 6.73 -12.46
N ALA A 409 -8.63 6.62 -12.90
CA ALA A 409 -9.71 7.48 -12.43
C ALA A 409 -10.04 7.27 -10.94
N VAL A 410 -10.07 6.02 -10.47
CA VAL A 410 -10.30 5.69 -9.05
C VAL A 410 -9.12 6.12 -8.18
N GLN A 411 -7.88 5.94 -8.64
CA GLN A 411 -6.70 6.44 -7.95
C GLN A 411 -6.74 7.96 -7.82
N LYS A 412 -7.05 8.70 -8.90
CA LYS A 412 -7.17 10.16 -8.87
C LYS A 412 -8.23 10.63 -7.86
N MET A 413 -9.42 10.01 -7.84
CA MET A 413 -10.45 10.32 -6.84
C MET A 413 -9.99 10.02 -5.41
N ALA A 414 -9.22 8.94 -5.19
CA ALA A 414 -8.67 8.60 -3.89
C ALA A 414 -7.54 9.56 -3.43
N GLU A 415 -6.75 10.09 -4.36
CA GLU A 415 -5.75 11.14 -4.10
C GLU A 415 -6.42 12.48 -3.79
N GLU A 416 -7.45 12.87 -4.54
CA GLU A 416 -8.26 14.07 -4.28
C GLU A 416 -8.91 14.00 -2.89
N ALA A 417 -9.57 12.89 -2.56
CA ALA A 417 -10.16 12.67 -1.24
C ALA A 417 -9.13 12.66 -0.09
N ARG A 418 -7.90 12.17 -0.32
CA ARG A 418 -6.80 12.29 0.65
C ARG A 418 -6.41 13.74 0.89
N CYS A 419 -6.23 14.53 -0.16
CA CYS A 419 -5.90 15.95 -0.04
C CYS A 419 -7.02 16.76 0.64
N GLU A 420 -8.29 16.39 0.50
CA GLU A 420 -9.39 17.00 1.25
C GLU A 420 -9.37 16.60 2.73
N LEU A 421 -9.16 15.33 3.06
CA LEU A 421 -9.02 14.87 4.45
C LEU A 421 -7.81 15.49 5.17
N GLU A 422 -6.73 15.80 4.46
CA GLU A 422 -5.57 16.50 5.01
C GLU A 422 -5.84 17.98 5.31
N LYS A 423 -6.58 18.69 4.44
CA LYS A 423 -7.07 20.06 4.71
C LYS A 423 -7.95 20.07 5.96
N LEU A 424 -9.01 19.23 5.99
CA LEU A 424 -9.93 19.14 7.12
C LEU A 424 -9.24 18.75 8.44
N ARG A 425 -8.16 17.96 8.38
CA ARG A 425 -7.32 17.65 9.55
C ARG A 425 -6.52 18.88 10.02
N ALA A 426 -5.96 19.67 9.11
CA ALA A 426 -5.24 20.89 9.43
C ALA A 426 -6.18 21.97 10.02
N ASP A 427 -7.35 22.18 9.40
CA ASP A 427 -8.38 23.12 9.86
C ASP A 427 -8.83 22.75 11.29
N ARG A 428 -9.14 21.47 11.53
CA ARG A 428 -9.53 20.96 12.85
C ARG A 428 -8.43 21.10 13.91
N GLU A 429 -7.15 21.02 13.52
CA GLU A 429 -6.05 21.26 14.47
C GLU A 429 -5.87 22.76 14.77
N ILE A 430 -6.15 23.65 13.82
CA ILE A 430 -6.23 25.10 14.05
C ILE A 430 -7.37 25.42 15.03
N GLU A 431 -8.55 24.83 14.85
CA GLU A 431 -9.67 24.92 15.80
C GLU A 431 -9.31 24.39 17.20
N ASN A 432 -8.66 23.23 17.28
CA ASN A 432 -8.18 22.63 18.53
C ASN A 432 -7.21 23.58 19.27
N ILE A 433 -6.24 24.16 18.56
CA ILE A 433 -5.29 25.14 19.10
C ILE A 433 -6.00 26.43 19.54
N ALA A 434 -7.06 26.87 18.86
CA ALA A 434 -7.88 28.01 19.29
C ALA A 434 -8.65 27.69 20.59
N LEU A 435 -9.36 26.57 20.64
CA LEU A 435 -10.11 26.10 21.83
C LEU A 435 -9.20 25.88 23.04
N MET A 436 -7.96 25.43 22.85
CA MET A 436 -6.98 25.31 23.93
C MET A 436 -6.53 26.68 24.49
N LYS A 437 -6.41 27.71 23.64
CA LYS A 437 -6.12 29.08 24.08
C LYS A 437 -7.30 29.69 24.84
N GLU A 438 -8.53 29.48 24.35
CA GLU A 438 -9.74 29.94 25.04
C GLU A 438 -9.90 29.27 26.41
N ARG A 439 -9.68 27.95 26.50
CA ARG A 439 -9.65 27.23 27.78
C ARG A 439 -8.60 27.77 28.74
N ALA A 440 -7.38 28.05 28.26
CA ALA A 440 -6.32 28.63 29.08
C ALA A 440 -6.67 30.06 29.57
N ALA A 441 -7.34 30.87 28.73
CA ALA A 441 -7.83 32.18 29.13
C ALA A 441 -8.90 32.08 30.23
N VAL A 442 -9.92 31.23 30.04
CA VAL A 442 -10.99 31.00 31.03
C VAL A 442 -10.44 30.45 32.36
N GLU A 443 -9.46 29.54 32.32
CA GLU A 443 -8.78 29.05 33.53
C GLU A 443 -8.05 30.19 34.25
N SER A 444 -7.39 31.09 33.51
CA SER A 444 -6.71 32.26 34.10
C SER A 444 -7.68 33.28 34.71
N GLU A 445 -8.86 33.47 34.13
CA GLU A 445 -9.94 34.27 34.72
C GLU A 445 -10.52 33.60 35.97
N MET A 446 -10.73 32.27 35.94
CA MET A 446 -11.19 31.50 37.09
C MET A 446 -10.16 31.53 38.24
N GLU A 447 -8.86 31.52 37.96
CA GLU A 447 -7.81 31.77 38.94
C GLU A 447 -7.93 33.16 39.56
N VAL A 448 -8.12 34.22 38.75
CA VAL A 448 -8.28 35.59 39.24
C VAL A 448 -9.54 35.73 40.10
N LEU A 449 -10.67 35.18 39.67
CA LEU A 449 -11.91 35.13 40.45
C LEU A 449 -11.73 34.34 41.76
N SER A 450 -10.95 33.26 41.75
CA SER A 450 -10.64 32.48 42.96
C SER A 450 -9.70 33.20 43.92
N ARG A 451 -8.79 34.05 43.41
CA ARG A 451 -7.94 34.94 44.23
C ARG A 451 -8.79 36.07 44.85
N LEU A 452 -9.61 36.75 44.05
CA LEU A 452 -10.54 37.80 44.50
C LEU A 452 -11.55 37.28 45.52
N ARG A 453 -12.07 36.06 45.32
CA ARG A 453 -12.97 35.40 46.27
C ARG A 453 -12.29 35.18 47.62
N ARG A 454 -11.04 34.68 47.65
CA ARG A 454 -10.29 34.49 48.89
C ARG A 454 -10.01 35.81 49.60
N GLU A 455 -9.61 36.85 48.87
CA GLU A 455 -9.46 38.20 49.44
C GLU A 455 -10.78 38.67 50.08
N VAL A 456 -11.93 38.52 49.42
CA VAL A 456 -13.24 38.89 50.01
C VAL A 456 -13.60 38.04 51.23
N GLU A 457 -13.27 36.74 51.23
CA GLU A 457 -13.47 35.84 52.38
C GLU A 457 -12.52 36.19 53.56
N GLU A 458 -11.30 36.65 53.28
CA GLU A 458 -10.32 37.13 54.26
C GLU A 458 -10.72 38.50 54.84
N GLN A 459 -11.16 39.45 54.00
CA GLN A 459 -11.74 40.73 54.43
C GLN A 459 -13.01 40.53 55.28
N LEU A 460 -13.86 39.56 54.93
CA LEU A 460 -15.03 39.20 55.73
C LEU A 460 -14.65 38.61 57.09
N GLN A 461 -13.64 37.73 57.15
CA GLN A 461 -13.11 37.20 58.41
C GLN A 461 -12.51 38.31 59.29
N SER A 462 -11.75 39.23 58.71
CA SER A 462 -11.23 40.42 59.39
C SER A 462 -12.36 41.29 59.97
N LEU A 463 -13.40 41.58 59.18
CA LEU A 463 -14.58 42.32 59.65
C LEU A 463 -15.35 41.57 60.76
N MET A 464 -15.44 40.24 60.71
CA MET A 464 -16.02 39.44 61.80
C MET A 464 -15.16 39.49 63.08
N GLY A 465 -13.83 39.46 62.96
CA GLY A 465 -12.91 39.66 64.07
C GLY A 465 -13.07 41.04 64.73
N ASN A 466 -13.02 42.09 63.92
CA ASN A 466 -13.25 43.47 64.37
C ASN A 466 -14.63 43.64 65.03
N LYS A 467 -15.67 43.00 64.48
CA LYS A 467 -17.02 42.99 65.09
C LYS A 467 -17.04 42.29 66.45
N ALA A 468 -16.29 41.20 66.62
CA ALA A 468 -16.16 40.51 67.90
C ALA A 468 -15.41 41.38 68.93
N GLU A 469 -14.28 41.99 68.55
CA GLU A 469 -13.53 42.93 69.39
C GLU A 469 -14.39 44.13 69.81
N ILE A 470 -15.11 44.76 68.88
CA ILE A 470 -16.08 45.84 69.16
C ILE A 470 -17.18 45.37 70.12
N SER A 471 -17.62 44.11 70.04
CA SER A 471 -18.63 43.58 70.97
C SER A 471 -18.07 43.37 72.39
N TYR A 472 -16.82 42.92 72.51
CA TYR A 472 -16.11 42.78 73.78
C TYR A 472 -15.81 44.14 74.43
N GLU A 473 -15.30 45.11 73.67
CA GLU A 473 -15.09 46.48 74.17
C GLU A 473 -16.42 47.17 74.52
N LYS A 474 -17.51 46.90 73.79
CA LYS A 474 -18.86 47.37 74.16
C LYS A 474 -19.32 46.76 75.50
N GLU A 475 -19.10 45.47 75.73
CA GLU A 475 -19.42 44.82 77.00
C GLU A 475 -18.57 45.39 78.15
N ARG A 476 -17.26 45.55 77.93
CA ARG A 476 -16.33 46.20 78.85
C ARG A 476 -16.74 47.64 79.20
N ILE A 477 -17.16 48.44 78.22
CA ILE A 477 -17.71 49.79 78.44
C ILE A 477 -19.04 49.72 79.18
N SER A 478 -19.89 48.72 78.93
CA SER A 478 -21.14 48.52 79.67
C SER A 478 -20.91 48.17 81.14
N GLN A 479 -19.88 47.38 81.43
CA GLN A 479 -19.46 47.04 82.80
C GLN A 479 -18.95 48.29 83.54
N LEU A 480 -18.04 49.06 82.92
CA LEU A 480 -17.53 50.33 83.48
C LEU A 480 -18.65 51.37 83.71
N ARG A 481 -19.66 51.42 82.83
CA ARG A 481 -20.84 52.28 83.02
C ARG A 481 -21.66 51.86 84.25
N LYS A 482 -21.86 50.56 84.45
CA LYS A 482 -22.58 50.03 85.62
C LYS A 482 -21.82 50.27 86.92
N GLU A 483 -20.49 50.17 86.89
CA GLU A 483 -19.63 50.50 88.03
C GLU A 483 -19.75 51.99 88.38
N ALA A 484 -19.64 52.90 87.40
CA ALA A 484 -19.85 54.33 87.60
C ALA A 484 -21.30 54.69 88.04
N GLU A 485 -22.30 53.93 87.60
CA GLU A 485 -23.69 54.11 88.05
C GLU A 485 -23.88 53.71 89.52
N ASN A 486 -23.25 52.61 89.96
CA ASN A 486 -23.20 52.22 91.36
C ASN A 486 -22.48 53.27 92.22
N GLU A 487 -21.31 53.76 91.78
CA GLU A 487 -20.58 54.84 92.46
C GLU A 487 -21.43 56.11 92.58
N ASN A 488 -22.19 56.47 91.54
CA ASN A 488 -23.07 57.63 91.58
C ASN A 488 -24.29 57.44 92.51
N GLN A 489 -24.80 56.21 92.65
CA GLN A 489 -25.80 55.88 93.68
C GLN A 489 -25.21 55.99 95.09
N GLU A 490 -23.97 55.54 95.31
CA GLU A 490 -23.30 55.63 96.60
C GLU A 490 -22.93 57.08 96.96
N ILE A 491 -22.50 57.90 95.99
CA ILE A 491 -22.37 59.36 96.14
C ILE A 491 -23.72 59.99 96.53
N SER A 492 -24.82 59.61 95.88
CA SER A 492 -26.16 60.12 96.20
C SER A 492 -26.59 59.74 97.62
N ARG A 493 -26.25 58.53 98.08
CA ARG A 493 -26.45 58.11 99.47
C ARG A 493 -25.60 58.93 100.45
N LEU A 494 -24.32 59.11 100.17
CA LEU A 494 -23.41 59.90 101.02
C LEU A 494 -23.83 61.39 101.10
N GLN A 495 -24.39 61.94 100.02
CA GLN A 495 -25.03 63.27 100.04
C GLN A 495 -26.24 63.33 100.96
N TYR A 496 -27.09 62.30 100.96
CA TYR A 496 -28.23 62.21 101.90
C TYR A 496 -27.76 62.09 103.36
N GLU A 497 -26.76 61.25 103.63
CA GLU A 497 -26.18 61.10 104.98
C GLU A 497 -25.53 62.42 105.45
N LEU A 498 -24.79 63.13 104.59
CA LEU A 498 -24.26 64.48 104.87
C LEU A 498 -25.36 65.52 105.13
N GLU A 499 -26.49 65.46 104.41
CA GLU A 499 -27.59 66.39 104.60
C GLU A 499 -28.36 66.14 105.91
N VAL A 500 -28.40 64.89 106.38
CA VAL A 500 -28.91 64.53 107.71
C VAL A 500 -27.97 65.05 108.82
N GLU A 501 -26.66 64.82 108.70
CA GLU A 501 -25.66 65.35 109.65
C GLU A 501 -25.66 66.89 109.69
N ARG A 502 -25.74 67.55 108.54
CA ARG A 502 -25.89 69.01 108.43
C ARG A 502 -27.12 69.53 109.17
N LYS A 503 -28.25 68.81 109.09
CA LYS A 503 -29.49 69.14 109.83
C LYS A 503 -29.34 68.88 111.33
N ALA A 504 -28.70 67.80 111.74
CA ALA A 504 -28.41 67.51 113.15
C ALA A 504 -27.53 68.60 113.78
N LEU A 505 -26.46 69.01 113.09
CA LEU A 505 -25.59 70.11 113.51
C LEU A 505 -26.34 71.46 113.56
N SER A 506 -27.26 71.71 112.61
CA SER A 506 -28.11 72.91 112.65
C SER A 506 -29.06 72.94 113.85
N MET A 507 -29.62 71.79 114.24
CA MET A 507 -30.47 71.68 115.44
C MET A 507 -29.66 71.84 116.73
N ALA A 508 -28.48 71.20 116.83
CA ALA A 508 -27.58 71.35 117.97
C ALA A 508 -27.11 72.80 118.15
N ARG A 509 -26.84 73.51 117.04
CA ARG A 509 -26.50 74.93 117.05
C ARG A 509 -27.66 75.81 117.55
N ALA A 510 -28.89 75.59 117.06
CA ALA A 510 -30.06 76.34 117.50
C ALA A 510 -30.33 76.15 119.00
N TRP A 511 -30.16 74.92 119.52
CA TRP A 511 -30.27 74.64 120.95
C TRP A 511 -29.23 75.41 121.78
N ALA A 512 -27.97 75.44 121.34
CA ALA A 512 -26.91 76.20 122.01
C ALA A 512 -27.16 77.73 121.98
N GLU A 513 -27.70 78.25 120.87
CA GLU A 513 -28.04 79.67 120.73
C GLU A 513 -29.24 80.09 121.60
N ASP A 514 -30.19 79.19 121.89
CA ASP A 514 -31.31 79.44 122.83
C ASP A 514 -30.94 79.24 124.31
N GLU A 515 -30.03 78.30 124.63
CA GLU A 515 -29.46 78.17 125.98
C GLU A 515 -28.66 79.43 126.36
N ALA A 516 -27.86 79.96 125.42
CA ALA A 516 -27.12 81.20 125.59
C ALA A 516 -28.02 82.44 125.82
N LYS A 517 -29.20 82.51 125.16
CA LYS A 517 -30.19 83.58 125.44
C LYS A 517 -30.70 83.51 126.88
N ARG A 518 -31.13 82.33 127.36
CA ARG A 518 -31.63 82.15 128.73
C ARG A 518 -30.57 82.49 129.78
N ALA A 519 -29.29 82.17 129.54
CA ALA A 519 -28.19 82.62 130.37
C ALA A 519 -28.02 84.15 130.37
N SER A 520 -28.16 84.81 129.21
CA SER A 520 -28.07 86.28 129.11
C SER A 520 -29.23 87.03 129.79
N GLU A 521 -30.42 86.43 129.82
CA GLU A 521 -31.59 86.96 130.52
C GLU A 521 -31.42 86.87 132.04
N GLN A 522 -30.86 85.76 132.54
CA GLN A 522 -30.47 85.63 133.96
C GLN A 522 -29.37 86.62 134.35
N ALA A 523 -28.36 86.85 133.49
CA ALA A 523 -27.32 87.85 133.73
C ALA A 523 -27.90 89.28 133.85
N LYS A 524 -28.83 89.67 132.97
CA LYS A 524 -29.54 90.96 133.07
C LYS A 524 -30.36 91.09 134.36
N ALA A 525 -31.03 90.03 134.79
CA ALA A 525 -31.80 90.05 136.04
C ALA A 525 -30.91 90.29 137.28
N LEU A 526 -29.66 89.80 137.27
CA LEU A 526 -28.67 90.05 138.32
C LEU A 526 -28.09 91.47 138.25
N GLU A 527 -27.83 91.99 137.05
CA GLU A 527 -27.35 93.37 136.86
C GLU A 527 -28.42 94.40 137.28
N GLU A 528 -29.68 94.17 136.92
CA GLU A 528 -30.82 94.97 137.41
C GLU A 528 -31.04 94.87 138.93
N ALA A 529 -30.54 93.83 139.60
CA ALA A 529 -30.57 93.74 141.07
C ALA A 529 -29.45 94.59 141.69
N ARG A 530 -28.23 94.54 141.13
CA ARG A 530 -27.08 95.36 141.56
C ARG A 530 -27.42 96.85 141.53
N ASP A 531 -27.97 97.32 140.42
CA ASP A 531 -28.35 98.72 140.19
C ASP A 531 -29.47 99.24 141.13
N ARG A 532 -30.16 98.36 141.87
CA ARG A 532 -31.13 98.73 142.91
C ARG A 532 -30.48 98.89 144.29
N TRP A 533 -29.46 98.10 144.59
CA TRP A 533 -28.76 98.13 145.88
C TRP A 533 -27.77 99.30 146.00
N GLU A 534 -27.12 99.68 144.89
CA GLU A 534 -26.22 100.84 144.85
C GLU A 534 -26.93 102.15 145.26
N ARG A 535 -28.21 102.29 144.95
CA ARG A 535 -29.06 103.45 145.32
C ARG A 535 -29.45 103.50 146.80
N GLN A 536 -29.13 102.49 147.60
CA GLN A 536 -29.41 102.42 149.03
C GLN A 536 -28.16 102.58 149.92
N GLY A 537 -27.01 102.91 149.33
CA GLY A 537 -25.85 103.42 150.08
C GLY A 537 -25.03 102.37 150.86
N ILE A 538 -25.13 101.10 150.50
CA ILE A 538 -24.36 100.01 151.13
C ILE A 538 -23.10 99.72 150.30
N LYS A 539 -21.92 99.90 150.90
CA LYS A 539 -20.63 99.50 150.32
C LYS A 539 -20.42 98.00 150.51
N VAL A 540 -20.80 97.20 149.52
CA VAL A 540 -20.51 95.76 149.51
C VAL A 540 -19.08 95.52 149.02
N VAL A 541 -18.20 95.11 149.93
CA VAL A 541 -16.96 94.41 149.60
C VAL A 541 -17.28 92.93 149.49
N VAL A 542 -16.72 92.26 148.48
CA VAL A 542 -16.55 90.80 148.51
C VAL A 542 -15.05 90.57 148.68
N ASP A 543 -14.71 89.89 149.76
CA ASP A 543 -13.36 89.48 150.15
C ASP A 543 -13.30 87.94 150.05
N ASP A 544 -12.11 87.36 149.95
CA ASP A 544 -11.94 85.92 149.74
C ASP A 544 -12.19 85.05 151.00
N ASP A 545 -12.40 83.77 150.73
CA ASP A 545 -12.40 82.61 151.65
C ASP A 545 -13.58 82.36 152.61
N LEU A 546 -13.66 81.06 152.98
CA LEU A 546 -14.72 80.35 153.73
C LEU A 546 -15.96 79.97 152.87
N ARG A 547 -16.34 78.69 152.74
CA ARG A 547 -15.88 77.50 153.49
C ARG A 547 -16.16 76.15 152.81
N GLU A 548 -15.19 75.26 152.90
CA GLU A 548 -15.35 73.79 152.94
C GLU A 548 -15.92 73.39 154.34
N GLU A 549 -16.39 72.18 154.68
CA GLU A 549 -16.45 70.86 154.02
C GLU A 549 -17.54 69.99 154.72
N THR A 550 -17.52 68.65 154.49
CA THR A 550 -18.27 67.54 155.14
C THR A 550 -19.70 67.26 154.66
N THR A 551 -20.16 66.08 154.19
CA THR A 551 -19.69 64.67 153.96
C THR A 551 -20.39 63.56 154.79
N ALA A 552 -21.35 62.86 154.16
CA ALA A 552 -21.78 61.46 154.37
C ALA A 552 -22.86 61.13 153.30
N GLY A 553 -22.68 60.23 152.33
CA GLY A 553 -22.87 58.77 152.45
C GLY A 553 -24.38 58.41 152.34
N VAL A 554 -24.90 57.75 151.30
CA VAL A 554 -24.60 56.38 150.80
C VAL A 554 -25.14 56.17 149.36
N SER A 555 -24.40 55.41 148.52
CA SER A 555 -24.80 54.65 147.28
C SER A 555 -25.71 55.31 146.22
N TRP A 556 -25.42 55.28 144.91
CA TRP A 556 -24.82 54.19 144.12
C TRP A 556 -23.72 54.62 143.15
N VAL A 557 -22.93 53.64 142.71
CA VAL A 557 -21.86 53.77 141.70
C VAL A 557 -22.18 52.91 140.48
N ASN A 558 -22.08 53.47 139.28
CA ASN A 558 -21.51 52.75 138.13
C ASN A 558 -21.01 53.72 137.03
N ALA A 559 -20.01 53.27 136.26
CA ALA A 559 -19.18 53.99 135.27
C ALA A 559 -19.76 55.24 134.55
N GLY A 560 -19.02 56.33 134.32
CA GLY A 560 -17.64 56.66 134.71
C GLY A 560 -16.62 56.87 133.57
N LYS A 561 -16.72 57.97 132.81
CA LYS A 561 -15.59 58.70 132.19
C LYS A 561 -16.04 60.10 131.72
N PRO A 562 -15.17 61.14 131.75
CA PRO A 562 -15.55 62.51 131.39
C PRO A 562 -15.52 62.74 129.87
N PHE A 563 -16.51 63.48 129.36
CA PHE A 563 -16.57 63.86 127.95
C PHE A 563 -15.80 65.16 127.70
N SER A 564 -14.53 65.03 127.30
CA SER A 564 -13.72 66.16 126.84
C SER A 564 -14.16 66.63 125.45
N VAL A 565 -14.17 67.95 125.26
CA VAL A 565 -14.42 68.63 123.96
C VAL A 565 -13.37 68.24 122.90
N GLU A 566 -12.22 67.73 123.33
CA GLU A 566 -11.19 67.10 122.49
C GLU A 566 -11.74 66.01 121.53
N GLY A 567 -12.78 65.28 121.95
CA GLY A 567 -13.36 64.18 121.16
C GLY A 567 -14.06 64.66 119.88
N THR A 568 -14.59 65.88 119.87
CA THR A 568 -15.17 66.51 118.66
C THR A 568 -14.10 67.10 117.74
N VAL A 569 -13.05 67.70 118.31
CA VAL A 569 -11.93 68.26 117.53
C VAL A 569 -11.14 67.14 116.85
N SER A 570 -10.66 66.16 117.61
CA SER A 570 -9.89 65.03 117.07
C SER A 570 -10.68 64.17 116.07
N ARG A 571 -12.01 64.09 116.17
CA ARG A 571 -12.86 63.44 115.14
C ARG A 571 -13.00 64.29 113.87
N ALA A 572 -13.11 65.61 113.99
CA ALA A 572 -13.11 66.53 112.85
C ALA A 572 -11.74 66.54 112.14
N GLU A 573 -10.63 66.52 112.89
CA GLU A 573 -9.27 66.41 112.34
C GLU A 573 -9.04 65.06 111.67
N ASN A 574 -9.46 63.94 112.28
CA ASN A 574 -9.36 62.61 111.67
C ASN A 574 -10.17 62.52 110.35
N LEU A 575 -11.32 63.20 110.26
CA LEU A 575 -12.08 63.35 109.02
C LEU A 575 -11.41 64.30 108.02
N MET A 576 -10.84 65.42 108.48
CA MET A 576 -10.12 66.37 107.63
C MET A 576 -8.85 65.74 107.04
N ASP A 577 -8.13 64.94 107.80
CA ASP A 577 -6.95 64.22 107.32
C ASP A 577 -7.33 63.05 106.41
N LYS A 578 -8.44 62.35 106.67
CA LYS A 578 -9.01 61.41 105.67
C LYS A 578 -9.44 62.12 104.38
N LEU A 579 -9.97 63.35 104.46
CA LEU A 579 -10.28 64.18 103.29
C LEU A 579 -9.02 64.70 102.60
N LYS A 580 -7.94 65.05 103.31
CA LYS A 580 -6.63 65.37 102.71
C LYS A 580 -6.00 64.14 102.04
N VAL A 581 -6.11 62.96 102.66
CA VAL A 581 -5.63 61.69 102.09
C VAL A 581 -6.44 61.34 100.84
N MET A 582 -7.78 61.39 100.88
CA MET A 582 -8.61 61.19 99.68
C MET A 582 -8.38 62.26 98.61
N ALA A 583 -8.18 63.52 98.98
CA ALA A 583 -7.85 64.58 98.02
C ALA A 583 -6.45 64.38 97.41
N GLY A 584 -5.48 63.92 98.18
CA GLY A 584 -4.14 63.56 97.70
C GLY A 584 -4.16 62.32 96.78
N ASP A 585 -4.93 61.30 97.15
CA ASP A 585 -5.11 60.05 96.41
C ASP A 585 -5.90 60.27 95.10
N LEU A 586 -7.00 61.05 95.13
CA LEU A 586 -7.73 61.50 93.93
C LEU A 586 -6.86 62.40 93.04
N ARG A 587 -6.06 63.32 93.62
CA ARG A 587 -5.15 64.17 92.86
C ARG A 587 -4.05 63.35 92.20
N GLY A 588 -3.46 62.40 92.91
CA GLY A 588 -2.48 61.44 92.38
C GLY A 588 -3.07 60.62 91.24
N LYS A 589 -4.13 59.84 91.51
CA LYS A 589 -4.82 58.99 90.53
C LYS A 589 -5.29 59.75 89.30
N SER A 590 -5.84 60.97 89.46
CA SER A 590 -6.22 61.80 88.31
C SER A 590 -5.02 62.31 87.53
N THR A 591 -3.92 62.74 88.18
CA THR A 591 -2.69 63.09 87.45
C THR A 591 -2.04 61.89 86.77
N ASP A 592 -2.10 60.70 87.35
CA ASP A 592 -1.54 59.48 86.75
C ASP A 592 -2.38 59.01 85.55
N ILE A 593 -3.70 59.05 85.65
CA ILE A 593 -4.60 58.77 84.52
C ILE A 593 -4.42 59.82 83.40
N ILE A 594 -4.32 61.11 83.73
CA ILE A 594 -4.06 62.18 82.76
C ILE A 594 -2.67 62.01 82.12
N ASN A 595 -1.63 61.68 82.89
CA ASN A 595 -0.30 61.39 82.36
C ASN A 595 -0.30 60.15 81.45
N MET A 596 -1.04 59.08 81.79
CA MET A 596 -1.19 57.90 80.96
C MET A 596 -1.95 58.19 79.65
N ILE A 597 -2.96 59.08 79.69
CA ILE A 597 -3.66 59.58 78.50
C ILE A 597 -2.72 60.42 77.63
N ILE A 598 -1.95 61.34 78.23
CA ILE A 598 -0.94 62.16 77.55
C ILE A 598 0.13 61.26 76.89
N GLN A 599 0.61 60.22 77.58
CA GLN A 599 1.56 59.25 77.00
C GLN A 599 0.95 58.45 75.84
N LYS A 600 -0.31 57.98 75.94
CA LYS A 600 -0.98 57.32 74.81
C LYS A 600 -1.17 58.25 73.61
N ILE A 601 -1.51 59.51 73.84
CA ILE A 601 -1.62 60.53 72.79
C ILE A 601 -0.25 60.84 72.17
N ALA A 602 0.80 60.97 72.98
CA ALA A 602 2.17 61.18 72.49
C ALA A 602 2.67 59.97 71.67
N LEU A 603 2.34 58.75 72.07
CA LEU A 603 2.65 57.53 71.31
C LEU A 603 1.90 57.48 69.97
N LEU A 604 0.61 57.84 69.95
CA LEU A 604 -0.18 57.96 68.71
C LEU A 604 0.39 59.04 67.77
N ILE A 605 0.78 60.20 68.29
CA ILE A 605 1.42 61.28 67.51
C ILE A 605 2.79 60.83 66.96
N SER A 606 3.54 60.04 67.73
CA SER A 606 4.84 59.49 67.31
C SER A 606 4.67 58.46 66.20
N ASN A 607 3.74 57.51 66.35
CA ASN A 607 3.41 56.53 65.33
C ASN A 607 2.88 57.19 64.05
N LEU A 608 2.02 58.21 64.16
CA LEU A 608 1.54 58.98 63.02
C LEU A 608 2.69 59.70 62.31
N ARG A 609 3.58 60.40 63.03
CA ARG A 609 4.77 61.03 62.43
C ARG A 609 5.68 60.02 61.72
N GLU A 610 5.91 58.85 62.34
CA GLU A 610 6.70 57.78 61.73
C GLU A 610 6.02 57.29 60.43
N TRP A 611 4.70 57.06 60.46
CA TRP A 611 3.92 56.64 59.29
C TRP A 611 3.95 57.69 58.17
N THR A 612 3.81 58.98 58.48
CA THR A 612 3.95 60.06 57.49
C THR A 612 5.35 60.10 56.88
N SER A 613 6.40 59.88 57.68
CA SER A 613 7.78 59.84 57.17
C SER A 613 8.08 58.60 56.30
N LYS A 614 7.48 57.45 56.61
CA LYS A 614 7.56 56.22 55.80
C LYS A 614 6.77 56.36 54.50
N ALA A 615 5.63 57.04 54.53
CA ALA A 615 4.85 57.37 53.33
C ALA A 615 5.59 58.36 52.41
N GLY A 616 6.17 59.42 52.98
CA GLY A 616 6.98 60.41 52.24
C GLY A 616 8.15 59.76 51.50
N LYS A 617 8.99 58.98 52.19
CA LYS A 617 10.14 58.30 51.57
C LYS A 617 9.72 57.35 50.44
N ARG A 618 8.63 56.59 50.62
CA ARG A 618 8.10 55.72 49.55
C ARG A 618 7.58 56.51 48.34
N ALA A 619 7.03 57.71 48.54
CA ALA A 619 6.63 58.58 47.44
C ALA A 619 7.84 59.15 46.68
N GLU A 620 8.90 59.56 47.38
CA GLU A 620 10.16 60.05 46.80
C GLU A 620 10.89 58.92 46.04
N GLU A 621 11.01 57.73 46.63
CA GLU A 621 11.57 56.52 46.00
C GLU A 621 10.80 56.16 44.71
N VAL A 622 9.47 56.21 44.73
CA VAL A 622 8.64 55.96 43.55
C VAL A 622 8.81 57.05 42.49
N GLN A 623 8.88 58.33 42.85
CA GLN A 623 9.14 59.39 41.86
C GLN A 623 10.51 59.25 41.21
N HIS A 624 11.58 58.99 41.97
CA HIS A 624 12.90 58.75 41.40
C HIS A 624 12.94 57.50 40.52
N ALA A 625 12.23 56.42 40.88
CA ALA A 625 12.11 55.21 40.07
C ALA A 625 11.29 55.41 38.78
N VAL A 626 10.26 56.27 38.79
CA VAL A 626 9.46 56.61 37.61
C VAL A 626 10.24 57.53 36.68
N ILE A 627 10.89 58.58 37.20
CA ILE A 627 11.67 59.54 36.42
C ILE A 627 12.84 58.86 35.71
N SER A 628 13.59 58.01 36.42
CA SER A 628 14.74 57.28 35.83
C SER A 628 14.32 56.25 34.78
N LYS A 629 13.21 55.53 34.97
CA LYS A 629 12.68 54.62 33.94
C LYS A 629 12.12 55.37 32.72
N ALA A 630 11.46 56.51 32.93
CA ALA A 630 10.98 57.35 31.84
C ALA A 630 12.12 57.95 31.01
N SER A 631 13.21 58.41 31.64
CA SER A 631 14.35 58.97 30.92
C SER A 631 15.10 57.92 30.10
N ILE A 632 15.32 56.72 30.64
CA ILE A 632 15.94 55.59 29.91
C ILE A 632 15.06 55.19 28.72
N SER A 633 13.76 54.94 28.96
CA SER A 633 12.83 54.53 27.90
C SER A 633 12.66 55.57 26.79
N ALA A 634 12.79 56.86 27.08
CA ALA A 634 12.77 57.92 26.06
C ALA A 634 14.05 57.94 25.23
N GLN A 635 15.21 57.68 25.86
CA GLN A 635 16.51 57.68 25.20
C GLN A 635 16.69 56.45 24.28
N ASP A 636 16.28 55.26 24.74
CA ASP A 636 16.24 54.03 23.94
C ASP A 636 15.32 54.17 22.72
N LEU A 637 14.14 54.77 22.91
CA LEU A 637 13.18 55.03 21.81
C LEU A 637 13.75 56.01 20.77
N GLN A 638 14.46 57.05 21.22
CA GLN A 638 15.07 58.03 20.34
C GLN A 638 16.23 57.43 19.51
N GLN A 639 17.03 56.55 20.12
CA GLN A 639 18.11 55.83 19.45
C GLN A 639 17.56 54.78 18.45
N SER A 640 16.57 53.99 18.87
CA SER A 640 15.85 53.04 18.00
C SER A 640 15.20 53.73 16.79
N THR A 641 14.58 54.90 16.99
CA THR A 641 13.97 55.68 15.89
C THR A 641 15.02 56.19 14.89
N ALA A 642 16.20 56.61 15.37
CA ALA A 642 17.30 57.03 14.51
C ALA A 642 17.81 55.87 13.66
N GLU A 643 18.06 54.70 14.26
CA GLU A 643 18.52 53.48 13.57
C GLU A 643 17.49 52.99 12.54
N PHE A 644 16.20 52.97 12.89
CA PHE A 644 15.11 52.61 11.96
C PHE A 644 15.01 53.59 10.78
N SER A 645 15.18 54.90 11.01
CA SER A 645 15.18 55.89 9.94
C SER A 645 16.36 55.75 8.98
N LEU A 646 17.53 55.32 9.48
CA LEU A 646 18.70 54.99 8.68
C LEU A 646 18.45 53.73 7.84
N ALA A 647 17.97 52.65 8.45
CA ALA A 647 17.65 51.39 7.76
C ALA A 647 16.61 51.60 6.64
N LEU A 648 15.56 52.38 6.90
CA LEU A 648 14.54 52.72 5.91
C LEU A 648 15.14 53.51 4.72
N ARG A 649 16.03 54.47 5.01
CA ARG A 649 16.71 55.28 3.99
C ARG A 649 17.69 54.46 3.15
N GLU A 650 18.37 53.48 3.74
CA GLU A 650 19.27 52.57 3.04
C GLU A 650 18.50 51.59 2.15
N GLY A 651 17.38 51.04 2.65
CA GLY A 651 16.47 50.21 1.85
C GLY A 651 15.88 50.98 0.66
N ALA A 652 15.45 52.23 0.86
CA ALA A 652 14.92 53.07 -0.21
C ALA A 652 15.97 53.38 -1.31
N LYS A 653 17.24 53.63 -0.95
CA LYS A 653 18.34 53.75 -1.92
C LYS A 653 18.51 52.46 -2.72
N LYS A 654 18.48 51.30 -2.05
CA LYS A 654 18.71 50.00 -2.69
C LYS A 654 17.63 49.69 -3.73
N VAL A 655 16.35 49.82 -3.37
CA VAL A 655 15.22 49.65 -4.30
C VAL A 655 15.29 50.63 -5.47
N ALA A 656 15.71 51.89 -5.24
CA ALA A 656 15.92 52.86 -6.32
C ALA A 656 17.10 52.52 -7.24
N GLY A 657 18.11 51.79 -6.75
CA GLY A 657 19.20 51.22 -7.54
C GLY A 657 18.72 50.02 -8.38
N ASP A 658 18.04 49.06 -7.74
CA ASP A 658 17.52 47.86 -8.39
C ASP A 658 16.54 48.21 -9.53
N CYS A 659 15.67 49.22 -9.33
CA CYS A 659 14.79 49.75 -10.38
C CYS A 659 15.56 50.42 -11.54
N ARG A 660 16.67 51.12 -11.26
CA ARG A 660 17.51 51.73 -12.30
C ARG A 660 18.19 50.65 -13.16
N GLU A 661 18.79 49.65 -12.54
CA GLU A 661 19.44 48.54 -13.24
C GLU A 661 18.42 47.74 -14.08
N GLY A 662 17.19 47.56 -13.57
CA GLY A 662 16.08 46.98 -14.32
C GLY A 662 15.70 47.77 -15.57
N VAL A 663 15.62 49.10 -15.48
CA VAL A 663 15.33 49.98 -16.63
C VAL A 663 16.48 50.00 -17.64
N GLU A 664 17.74 49.99 -17.19
CA GLU A 664 18.91 49.93 -18.07
C GLU A 664 18.98 48.57 -18.81
N LYS A 665 18.69 47.46 -18.14
CA LYS A 665 18.53 46.13 -18.75
C LYS A 665 17.37 46.05 -19.74
N LEU A 666 16.25 46.74 -19.48
CA LEU A 666 15.13 46.82 -20.42
C LEU A 666 15.51 47.65 -21.66
N THR A 667 16.19 48.78 -21.46
CA THR A 667 16.63 49.69 -22.54
C THR A 667 17.60 49.01 -23.50
N HIS A 668 18.48 48.13 -23.00
CA HIS A 668 19.40 47.36 -23.85
C HIS A 668 18.68 46.31 -24.74
N ARG A 669 17.47 45.84 -24.37
CA ARG A 669 16.69 44.89 -25.19
C ARG A 669 15.89 45.53 -26.33
N PHE A 670 15.84 46.87 -26.39
CA PHE A 670 15.19 47.62 -27.48
C PHE A 670 16.20 48.29 -28.43
N LYS A 671 17.44 47.79 -28.48
CA LYS A 671 18.53 48.39 -29.29
C LYS A 671 19.39 47.39 -30.08
N THR A 672 18.80 46.23 -30.37
CA THR A 672 19.29 45.18 -31.28
C THR A 672 18.09 44.63 -32.04
#